data_AF-A0ABC8JZS9-F1
#
_entry.id   AF-A0ABC8JZS9-F1
#
_cell.length_a   1.000
_cell.length_b   1.000
_cell.length_c   1.000
_cell.angle_alpha   90.00
_cell.angle_beta   90.00
_cell.angle_gamma   90.00
#
_symmetry.space_group_name_H-M   'P 1'
#
loop_
_entity.id
_entity.type
_entity.pdbx_description
1 polymer ?
#
loop_
_entity_poly.entity_id
_entity_poly.type
_entity_poly.pdbx_seq_one_letter_code
_entity_poly.pdbx_strand_id
1 'polypeptide(L)'
;MRDSSVMMIPVEMAQTFPAAAMKNWWEEVNESAQWQDGIFFSLCGAYALVSAIALVKLMWIEISEPEDGWTKQTVFYLLNFVFHGVRAVLFRFHHEVFLEHPKVICWILLDLPVLLFFSAYTLVLLFLAETDQERDLPTDKLREIYIRGNVIVYFLQVNTWSYSWKKDASSVELVEKIFMAVVSFIVALGFLHYGRRLYSRLRGFPTESAERMKKRLEAVSVTAICFTSFLIKGIVVGVTAFDSDLRLDVLDRPVQNLIYYMLKILQELSLMDHPMESSTEENIVEESHKLVDSLDKLSVSAASSSSNFKKKPIIIIVVGMAGSGKTSFLHRLVCETFESKKRGYVLNLDPAVMSLPFGANIDIRDTVKYKEVMRQYNLGPNGGIMTSLNLFATKFDEVVNVIEKRADQLDYVFVDTPGQIEIFTWSASGAIITESFASTFPTVVTYVVDTPRSTSPITFMSNMLYACSILYKTRLPLVLAFNKTDVADHKFALEWMDDFEVFQAAIQSDNSYTSTLANSLSLSLYEFYRNIRSVGVSAISGAGMDDFFKAIEASATEYMETYKADLDKRKAEKEQLEEERREKEMEKLRKDMESSQGGTVVLNTGLKDKNAAEKMMVEDDDDDEDFKIEEDSDDAIDEDEEDEEMNRFYL
;
A
#
# COMPACT_ATOMS: atom_id res chain seq x y z
N MET A 1 -29.86 -23.76 69.72
CA MET A 1 -29.57 -22.99 70.95
C MET A 1 -28.57 -21.91 70.60
N ARG A 2 -28.88 -20.67 71.01
CA ARG A 2 -28.19 -19.37 70.82
C ARG A 2 -28.40 -18.75 69.44
N ASP A 3 -29.34 -17.81 69.28
CA ASP A 3 -29.58 -16.47 69.85
C ASP A 3 -28.93 -15.34 69.05
N SER A 4 -29.83 -14.49 68.55
CA SER A 4 -29.62 -13.19 67.94
C SER A 4 -29.21 -12.16 68.97
N SER A 5 -28.30 -11.24 68.63
CA SER A 5 -28.22 -9.91 69.26
C SER A 5 -27.53 -8.93 68.32
N VAL A 6 -28.33 -7.96 67.88
CA VAL A 6 -27.99 -6.78 67.09
C VAL A 6 -27.01 -5.89 67.86
N MET A 7 -25.91 -5.47 67.21
CA MET A 7 -25.08 -4.36 67.66
C MET A 7 -25.23 -3.23 66.65
N MET A 8 -26.06 -2.23 66.97
CA MET A 8 -26.11 -0.97 66.25
C MET A 8 -24.81 -0.20 66.52
N ILE A 9 -24.12 0.22 65.46
CA ILE A 9 -23.00 1.17 65.53
C ILE A 9 -23.52 2.53 64.98
N PRO A 10 -23.20 3.68 65.60
CA PRO A 10 -23.85 4.96 65.32
C PRO A 10 -23.44 5.57 63.97
N VAL A 11 -24.40 6.24 63.32
CA VAL A 11 -24.34 6.88 62.00
C VAL A 11 -23.63 8.25 62.05
N GLU A 12 -22.46 8.36 62.67
CA GLU A 12 -21.79 9.68 62.83
C GLU A 12 -20.30 9.74 62.44
N MET A 13 -19.77 8.77 61.67
CA MET A 13 -18.37 8.86 61.18
C MET A 13 -18.19 8.57 59.68
N ALA A 14 -19.11 9.05 58.83
CA ALA A 14 -19.00 8.81 57.38
C ALA A 14 -18.90 10.08 56.52
N GLN A 15 -18.62 11.26 57.09
CA GLN A 15 -18.46 12.48 56.30
C GLN A 15 -17.34 13.35 56.86
N THR A 16 -16.21 13.45 56.12
CA THR A 16 -15.34 14.64 55.95
C THR A 16 -13.86 14.38 55.60
N PHE A 17 -13.39 13.13 55.40
CA PHE A 17 -11.94 12.87 55.28
C PHE A 17 -11.26 12.65 53.88
N PRO A 18 -11.91 12.61 52.69
CA PRO A 18 -11.16 12.52 51.42
C PRO A 18 -10.88 13.88 50.74
N ALA A 19 -11.78 14.86 50.87
CA ALA A 19 -11.72 16.10 50.08
C ALA A 19 -10.68 17.10 50.61
N ALA A 20 -10.51 17.20 51.93
CA ALA A 20 -9.58 18.14 52.55
C ALA A 20 -8.10 17.71 52.37
N ALA A 21 -7.81 16.41 52.47
CA ALA A 21 -6.45 15.89 52.26
C ALA A 21 -6.02 16.01 50.78
N MET A 22 -6.94 15.75 49.85
CA MET A 22 -6.68 15.93 48.42
C MET A 22 -6.51 17.41 48.07
N LYS A 23 -7.26 18.32 48.70
CA LYS A 23 -7.11 19.78 48.52
C LYS A 23 -5.79 20.31 49.10
N ASN A 24 -5.37 19.83 50.27
CA ASN A 24 -4.12 20.24 50.90
C ASN A 24 -2.89 19.75 50.11
N TRP A 25 -2.90 18.49 49.66
CA TRP A 25 -1.86 17.97 48.75
C TRP A 25 -1.83 18.75 47.43
N TRP A 26 -3.02 19.11 46.92
CA TRP A 26 -3.15 19.95 45.73
C TRP A 26 -2.52 21.33 45.91
N GLU A 27 -2.79 22.03 47.01
CA GLU A 27 -2.21 23.35 47.29
C GLU A 27 -0.69 23.27 47.48
N GLU A 28 -0.18 22.22 48.14
CA GLU A 28 1.25 21.99 48.39
C GLU A 28 2.05 21.72 47.09
N VAL A 29 1.44 21.00 46.13
CA VAL A 29 2.02 20.80 44.78
C VAL A 29 1.93 22.07 43.93
N ASN A 30 0.86 22.85 44.10
CA ASN A 30 0.65 24.08 43.31
C ASN A 30 1.60 25.22 43.72
N GLU A 31 2.00 25.29 44.99
CA GLU A 31 2.89 26.32 45.53
C GLU A 31 4.40 26.01 45.39
N SER A 32 4.78 24.77 45.05
CA SER A 32 6.18 24.37 44.96
C SER A 32 6.81 24.68 43.60
N ALA A 33 7.76 25.62 43.56
CA ALA A 33 8.50 26.00 42.36
C ALA A 33 9.26 24.82 41.69
N GLN A 34 9.74 23.85 42.48
CA GLN A 34 10.47 22.68 41.96
C GLN A 34 9.55 21.72 41.17
N TRP A 35 8.30 21.56 41.62
CA TRP A 35 7.31 20.76 40.90
C TRP A 35 6.82 21.45 39.64
N GLN A 36 6.70 22.78 39.68
CA GLN A 36 6.40 23.60 38.50
C GLN A 36 7.46 23.43 37.41
N ASP A 37 8.73 23.59 37.75
CA ASP A 37 9.85 23.41 36.82
C ASP A 37 9.91 21.99 36.24
N GLY A 38 9.71 20.97 37.08
CA GLY A 38 9.68 19.57 36.65
C GLY A 38 8.55 19.26 35.66
N ILE A 39 7.36 19.87 35.86
CA ILE A 39 6.21 19.73 34.98
C ILE A 39 6.48 20.37 33.61
N PHE A 40 7.03 21.59 33.57
CA PHE A 40 7.35 22.27 32.32
C PHE A 40 8.48 21.57 31.54
N PHE A 41 9.48 21.02 32.24
CA PHE A 41 10.54 20.25 31.62
C PHE A 41 10.02 18.92 31.02
N SER A 42 9.11 18.25 31.72
CA SER A 42 8.42 17.05 31.22
C SER A 42 7.59 17.35 29.96
N LEU A 43 6.82 18.45 29.98
CA LEU A 43 6.06 18.92 28.80
C LEU A 43 6.99 19.29 27.63
N CYS A 44 8.12 19.92 27.89
CA CYS A 44 9.15 20.20 26.88
C CYS A 44 9.64 18.91 26.22
N GLY A 45 9.98 17.89 27.02
CA GLY A 45 10.40 16.59 26.52
C GLY A 45 9.33 15.92 25.64
N ALA A 46 8.08 15.95 26.08
CA ALA A 46 6.97 15.37 25.34
C ALA A 46 6.72 16.08 23.99
N TYR A 47 6.70 17.43 23.95
CA TYR A 47 6.56 18.17 22.70
C TYR A 47 7.77 18.02 21.76
N ALA A 48 8.99 17.91 22.31
CA ALA A 48 10.19 17.63 21.53
C ALA A 48 10.15 16.24 20.87
N LEU A 49 9.65 15.23 21.60
CA LEU A 49 9.45 13.87 21.07
C LEU A 49 8.46 13.88 19.89
N VAL A 50 7.31 14.53 20.05
CA VAL A 50 6.30 14.63 18.99
C VAL A 50 6.83 15.40 17.76
N SER A 51 7.60 16.47 17.98
CA SER A 51 8.28 17.21 16.91
C SER A 51 9.28 16.32 16.15
N ALA A 52 10.06 15.50 16.86
CA ALA A 52 11.02 14.57 16.26
C ALA A 52 10.30 13.49 15.43
N ILE A 53 9.21 12.92 15.93
CA ILE A 53 8.39 11.93 15.18
C ILE A 53 7.86 12.56 13.87
N ALA A 54 7.35 13.79 13.93
CA ALA A 54 6.88 14.50 12.74
C ALA A 54 8.01 14.77 11.72
N LEU A 55 9.23 15.07 12.19
CA LEU A 55 10.40 15.27 11.33
C LEU A 55 10.85 13.98 10.64
N VAL A 56 10.86 12.85 11.36
CA VAL A 56 11.20 11.54 10.81
C VAL A 56 10.20 11.16 9.71
N LYS A 57 8.89 11.34 9.95
CA LYS A 57 7.86 11.11 8.94
C LYS A 57 8.02 12.03 7.72
N LEU A 58 8.37 13.31 7.93
CA LEU A 58 8.65 14.25 6.85
C LEU A 58 9.84 13.81 5.98
N MET A 59 10.94 13.38 6.61
CA MET A 59 12.13 12.89 5.89
C MET A 59 11.84 11.59 5.13
N TRP A 60 11.07 10.69 5.72
CA TRP A 60 10.69 9.42 5.07
C TRP A 60 9.87 9.64 3.79
N ILE A 61 8.92 10.59 3.81
CA ILE A 61 8.11 10.94 2.63
C ILE A 61 8.98 11.56 1.52
N GLU A 62 9.86 12.51 1.86
CA GLU A 62 10.73 13.18 0.89
C GLU A 62 11.74 12.23 0.23
N ILE A 63 12.23 11.22 0.96
CA ILE A 63 13.14 10.20 0.43
C ILE A 63 12.40 9.21 -0.49
N SER A 64 11.13 8.91 -0.19
CA SER A 64 10.35 7.92 -0.92
C SER A 64 9.84 8.44 -2.26
N GLU A 65 9.53 9.74 -2.39
CA GLU A 65 8.96 10.35 -3.61
C GLU A 65 9.65 11.69 -3.99
N PRO A 66 10.89 11.68 -4.52
CA PRO A 66 11.65 12.90 -4.78
C PRO A 66 11.21 13.72 -6.00
N GLU A 67 10.27 13.22 -6.82
CA GLU A 67 9.89 13.84 -8.11
C GLU A 67 8.60 14.67 -8.07
N ASP A 68 7.76 14.53 -7.03
CA ASP A 68 6.55 15.32 -6.87
C ASP A 68 6.77 16.51 -5.92
N GLY A 69 6.29 17.69 -6.31
CA GLY A 69 6.37 18.88 -5.45
C GLY A 69 5.65 18.71 -4.10
N TRP A 70 5.73 19.72 -3.23
CA TRP A 70 5.17 19.69 -1.87
C TRP A 70 3.70 19.20 -1.82
N THR A 71 3.50 17.97 -1.36
CA THR A 71 2.17 17.36 -1.21
C THR A 71 1.47 17.88 0.06
N LYS A 72 0.14 17.68 0.16
CA LYS A 72 -0.64 18.12 1.35
C LYS A 72 -0.18 17.42 2.63
N GLN A 73 0.31 16.19 2.52
CA GLN A 73 0.87 15.44 3.64
C GLN A 73 2.20 16.03 4.11
N THR A 74 3.10 16.36 3.17
CA THR A 74 4.37 17.06 3.46
C THR A 74 4.11 18.39 4.18
N VAL A 75 3.14 19.17 3.71
CA VAL A 75 2.75 20.44 4.36
C VAL A 75 2.18 20.20 5.77
N PHE A 76 1.39 19.15 5.97
CA PHE A 76 0.85 18.80 7.28
C PHE A 76 1.96 18.43 8.29
N TYR A 77 2.89 17.55 7.92
CA TYR A 77 3.99 17.16 8.82
C TYR A 77 4.98 18.30 9.06
N LEU A 78 5.24 19.16 8.05
CA LEU A 78 6.02 20.38 8.24
C LEU A 78 5.37 21.31 9.28
N LEU A 79 4.06 21.59 9.14
CA LEU A 79 3.35 22.48 10.06
C LEU A 79 3.37 21.96 11.50
N ASN A 80 3.20 20.65 11.69
CA ASN A 80 3.27 20.04 13.02
C ASN A 80 4.69 20.05 13.58
N PHE A 81 5.72 19.76 12.77
CA PHE A 81 7.13 19.86 13.20
C PHE A 81 7.44 21.26 13.75
N VAL A 82 7.08 22.31 12.99
CA VAL A 82 7.30 23.70 13.40
C VAL A 82 6.48 24.05 14.64
N PHE A 83 5.21 23.66 14.70
CA PHE A 83 4.33 23.92 15.84
C PHE A 83 4.86 23.32 17.16
N HIS A 84 5.15 22.02 17.17
CA HIS A 84 5.62 21.34 18.38
C HIS A 84 7.04 21.77 18.75
N GLY A 85 7.89 22.05 17.75
CA GLY A 85 9.24 22.57 17.95
C GLY A 85 9.23 23.92 18.66
N VAL A 86 8.40 24.86 18.19
CA VAL A 86 8.25 26.18 18.84
C VAL A 86 7.71 26.02 20.27
N ARG A 87 6.74 25.13 20.51
CA ARG A 87 6.23 24.86 21.87
C ARG A 87 7.28 24.25 22.81
N ALA A 88 8.09 23.30 22.33
CA ALA A 88 9.16 22.72 23.13
C ALA A 88 10.17 23.80 23.55
N VAL A 89 10.55 24.69 22.63
CA VAL A 89 11.44 25.83 22.92
C VAL A 89 10.81 26.77 23.95
N LEU A 90 9.51 27.08 23.82
CA LEU A 90 8.80 27.94 24.78
C LEU A 90 8.77 27.37 26.20
N PHE A 91 8.50 26.07 26.35
CA PHE A 91 8.50 25.43 27.67
C PHE A 91 9.91 25.31 28.26
N ARG A 92 10.93 25.15 27.42
CA ARG A 92 12.34 25.15 27.85
C ARG A 92 12.79 26.49 28.43
N PHE A 93 12.39 27.59 27.80
CA PHE A 93 12.78 28.95 28.21
C PHE A 93 11.68 29.67 29.02
N HIS A 94 10.81 28.92 29.70
CA HIS A 94 9.65 29.51 30.39
C HIS A 94 10.05 30.53 31.48
N HIS A 95 11.21 30.38 32.11
CA HIS A 95 11.67 31.32 33.15
C HIS A 95 12.31 32.60 32.55
N GLU A 96 12.88 32.55 31.34
CA GLU A 96 13.51 33.70 30.69
C GLU A 96 12.50 34.49 29.85
N VAL A 97 11.62 33.78 29.12
CA VAL A 97 10.65 34.39 28.20
C VAL A 97 9.52 35.11 28.94
N PHE A 98 9.09 34.61 30.10
CA PHE A 98 7.95 35.17 30.83
C PHE A 98 8.33 36.25 31.85
N LEU A 99 9.61 36.34 32.23
CA LEU A 99 10.07 37.30 33.25
C LEU A 99 10.83 38.52 32.68
N GLU A 100 11.46 38.43 31.50
CA GLU A 100 12.35 39.51 31.01
C GLU A 100 11.89 40.26 29.74
N HIS A 101 10.84 39.81 29.03
CA HIS A 101 10.41 40.43 27.77
C HIS A 101 9.10 41.25 27.88
N PRO A 102 8.88 42.25 27.00
CA PRO A 102 7.64 43.02 26.98
C PRO A 102 6.44 42.10 26.68
N LYS A 103 5.35 42.25 27.45
CA LYS A 103 4.14 41.40 27.44
C LYS A 103 3.64 41.00 26.04
N VAL A 104 3.78 41.90 25.05
CA VAL A 104 3.32 41.67 23.67
C VAL A 104 4.15 40.61 22.93
N ILE A 105 5.45 40.51 23.19
CA ILE A 105 6.31 39.48 22.58
C ILE A 105 5.93 38.10 23.12
N CYS A 106 5.67 37.98 24.42
CA CYS A 106 5.19 36.75 25.03
C CYS A 106 3.83 36.31 24.45
N TRP A 107 2.92 37.25 24.19
CA TRP A 107 1.62 36.96 23.58
C TRP A 107 1.77 36.43 22.15
N ILE A 108 2.58 37.10 21.32
CA ILE A 108 2.87 36.64 19.95
C ILE A 108 3.48 35.23 19.96
N LEU A 109 4.43 34.97 20.87
CA LEU A 109 5.08 33.67 21.01
C LEU A 109 4.12 32.57 21.47
N LEU A 110 3.12 32.89 22.29
CA LEU A 110 2.09 31.95 22.75
C LEU A 110 1.00 31.68 21.70
N ASP A 111 0.63 32.69 20.92
CA ASP A 111 -0.47 32.63 19.95
C ASP A 111 -0.05 32.07 18.58
N LEU A 112 1.20 32.28 18.16
CA LEU A 112 1.71 31.81 16.88
C LEU A 112 1.62 30.28 16.71
N PRO A 113 1.95 29.46 17.72
CA PRO A 113 1.64 28.03 17.69
C PRO A 113 0.15 27.74 17.50
N VAL A 114 -0.74 28.53 18.10
CA VAL A 114 -2.19 28.31 18.01
C VAL A 114 -2.73 28.59 16.60
N LEU A 115 -2.13 29.56 15.89
CA LEU A 115 -2.44 29.86 14.48
C LEU A 115 -1.95 28.78 13.53
N LEU A 116 -0.70 28.30 13.71
CA LEU A 116 -0.15 27.20 12.91
C LEU A 116 -0.99 25.92 13.09
N PHE A 117 -1.40 25.66 14.32
CA PHE A 117 -2.34 24.59 14.65
C PHE A 117 -3.67 24.76 13.90
N PHE A 118 -4.25 25.96 13.90
CA PHE A 118 -5.47 26.22 13.13
C PHE A 118 -5.30 25.93 11.62
N SER A 119 -4.17 26.30 11.03
CA SER A 119 -3.89 26.04 9.61
C SER A 119 -3.73 24.56 9.28
N ALA A 120 -3.08 23.77 10.16
CA ALA A 120 -2.94 22.32 10.00
C ALA A 120 -4.30 21.61 10.02
N TYR A 121 -5.19 21.96 10.95
CA TYR A 121 -6.50 21.30 11.04
C TYR A 121 -7.50 21.77 9.99
N THR A 122 -7.41 23.02 9.54
CA THR A 122 -8.19 23.47 8.39
C THR A 122 -7.71 22.79 7.09
N LEU A 123 -6.44 22.36 7.01
CA LEU A 123 -5.91 21.56 5.90
C LEU A 123 -6.50 20.15 5.90
N VAL A 124 -6.65 19.53 7.09
CA VAL A 124 -7.37 18.26 7.26
C VAL A 124 -8.84 18.41 6.86
N LEU A 125 -9.50 19.52 7.22
CA LEU A 125 -10.86 19.81 6.75
C LEU A 125 -10.95 19.99 5.24
N LEU A 126 -9.96 20.65 4.62
CA LEU A 126 -9.89 20.79 3.18
C LEU A 126 -9.76 19.41 2.50
N PHE A 127 -8.92 18.54 3.05
CA PHE A 127 -8.78 17.17 2.56
C PHE A 127 -10.10 16.40 2.66
N LEU A 128 -10.76 16.43 3.84
CA LEU A 128 -12.08 15.80 4.05
C LEU A 128 -13.16 16.38 3.12
N ALA A 129 -13.10 17.67 2.83
CA ALA A 129 -14.03 18.34 1.92
C ALA A 129 -13.79 17.97 0.45
N GLU A 130 -12.54 17.80 0.04
CA GLU A 130 -12.20 17.33 -1.31
C GLU A 130 -12.65 15.88 -1.54
N THR A 131 -12.47 14.99 -0.55
CA THR A 131 -12.98 13.61 -0.60
C THR A 131 -14.53 13.57 -0.64
N ASP A 132 -15.21 14.62 -0.16
CA ASP A 132 -16.67 14.73 -0.18
C ASP A 132 -17.24 15.17 -1.53
N GLN A 133 -16.48 15.93 -2.33
CA GLN A 133 -17.04 16.78 -3.39
C GLN A 133 -16.66 16.37 -4.83
N GLU A 134 -16.13 15.16 -5.02
CA GLU A 134 -15.69 14.56 -6.30
C GLU A 134 -16.72 14.53 -7.46
N ARG A 135 -17.93 15.09 -7.33
CA ARG A 135 -18.93 15.06 -8.41
C ARG A 135 -19.50 16.38 -8.92
N ASP A 136 -19.38 17.54 -8.24
CA ASP A 136 -20.23 18.68 -8.62
C ASP A 136 -19.60 20.09 -8.75
N LEU A 137 -18.32 20.36 -8.47
CA LEU A 137 -17.71 21.69 -8.78
C LEU A 137 -16.15 21.61 -8.79
N PRO A 138 -15.42 22.54 -9.44
CA PRO A 138 -13.97 22.47 -9.52
C PRO A 138 -13.32 22.68 -8.15
N THR A 139 -12.45 21.75 -7.77
CA THR A 139 -11.64 21.69 -6.54
C THR A 139 -10.86 22.97 -6.25
N ASP A 140 -10.57 23.76 -7.28
CA ASP A 140 -9.86 25.05 -7.18
C ASP A 140 -10.60 26.06 -6.28
N LYS A 141 -11.93 26.08 -6.30
CA LYS A 141 -12.72 27.03 -5.49
C LYS A 141 -12.63 26.73 -3.99
N LEU A 142 -12.57 25.45 -3.60
CA LEU A 142 -12.43 25.03 -2.20
C LEU A 142 -11.07 25.42 -1.65
N ARG A 143 -10.01 25.20 -2.43
CA ARG A 143 -8.65 25.62 -2.07
C ARG A 143 -8.55 27.14 -1.95
N GLU A 144 -9.18 27.89 -2.86
CA GLU A 144 -9.21 29.36 -2.79
C GLU A 144 -9.94 29.87 -1.54
N ILE A 145 -11.06 29.25 -1.16
CA ILE A 145 -11.81 29.58 0.06
C ILE A 145 -10.97 29.28 1.31
N TYR A 146 -10.26 28.15 1.34
CA TYR A 146 -9.36 27.78 2.43
C TYR A 146 -8.21 28.79 2.61
N ILE A 147 -7.52 29.14 1.51
CA ILE A 147 -6.40 30.08 1.55
C ILE A 147 -6.90 31.46 2.00
N ARG A 148 -8.02 31.94 1.42
CA ARG A 148 -8.61 33.23 1.77
C ARG A 148 -9.05 33.27 3.24
N GLY A 149 -9.64 32.19 3.74
CA GLY A 149 -10.05 32.06 5.14
C GLY A 149 -8.87 32.13 6.11
N ASN A 150 -7.80 31.36 5.85
CA ASN A 150 -6.58 31.43 6.65
C ASN A 150 -5.97 32.84 6.60
N VAL A 151 -5.80 33.45 5.41
CA VAL A 151 -5.24 34.80 5.29
C VAL A 151 -6.02 35.83 6.10
N ILE A 152 -7.36 35.75 6.13
CA ILE A 152 -8.20 36.64 6.94
C ILE A 152 -7.95 36.45 8.44
N VAL A 153 -7.87 35.21 8.93
CA VAL A 153 -7.63 34.92 10.35
C VAL A 153 -6.26 35.44 10.80
N TYR A 154 -5.21 35.20 10.01
CA TYR A 154 -3.86 35.71 10.30
C TYR A 154 -3.82 37.23 10.23
N PHE A 155 -4.50 37.84 9.25
CA PHE A 155 -4.57 39.30 9.14
C PHE A 155 -5.25 39.92 10.37
N LEU A 156 -6.39 39.41 10.79
CA LEU A 156 -7.09 39.89 11.99
C LEU A 156 -6.22 39.74 13.25
N GLN A 157 -5.51 38.62 13.40
CA GLN A 157 -4.64 38.37 14.55
C GLN A 157 -3.44 39.35 14.60
N VAL A 158 -2.77 39.58 13.47
CA VAL A 158 -1.65 40.54 13.38
C VAL A 158 -2.12 41.97 13.68
N ASN A 159 -3.34 42.33 13.25
CA ASN A 159 -3.93 43.61 13.61
C ASN A 159 -4.16 43.71 15.12
N THR A 160 -4.72 42.67 15.76
CA THR A 160 -4.92 42.61 17.21
C THR A 160 -3.60 42.80 17.99
N TRP A 161 -2.53 42.11 17.59
CA TRP A 161 -1.20 42.32 18.19
C TRP A 161 -0.67 43.75 18.01
N SER A 162 -0.89 44.34 16.84
CA SER A 162 -0.49 45.73 16.53
C SER A 162 -1.28 46.76 17.37
N TYR A 163 -2.54 46.46 17.70
CA TYR A 163 -3.36 47.27 18.61
C TYR A 163 -2.95 47.10 20.08
N SER A 164 -2.56 45.88 20.49
CA SER A 164 -2.01 45.58 21.82
C SER A 164 -0.75 46.40 22.12
N TRP A 165 0.07 46.69 21.09
CA TRP A 165 1.25 47.55 21.22
C TRP A 165 0.95 49.02 21.56
N LYS A 166 -0.27 49.52 21.28
CA LYS A 166 -0.61 50.95 21.33
C LYS A 166 -1.57 51.35 22.46
N LYS A 167 -2.26 50.42 23.14
CA LYS A 167 -3.33 50.73 24.12
C LYS A 167 -3.35 49.75 25.30
N ASP A 168 -3.95 50.16 26.43
CA ASP A 168 -4.03 49.36 27.67
C ASP A 168 -4.58 47.94 27.43
N ALA A 169 -3.85 46.96 27.99
CA ALA A 169 -3.90 45.54 27.62
C ALA A 169 -5.23 44.82 27.90
N SER A 170 -6.07 45.31 28.83
CA SER A 170 -7.22 44.53 29.34
C SER A 170 -8.37 44.37 28.33
N SER A 171 -8.74 45.42 27.59
CA SER A 171 -9.81 45.31 26.58
C SER A 171 -9.35 44.57 25.33
N VAL A 172 -8.05 44.64 25.01
CA VAL A 172 -7.46 43.93 23.86
C VAL A 172 -7.39 42.42 24.15
N GLU A 173 -7.02 42.03 25.38
CA GLU A 173 -7.00 40.63 25.84
C GLU A 173 -8.38 39.96 25.72
N LEU A 174 -9.44 40.68 26.07
CA LEU A 174 -10.81 40.17 25.99
C LEU A 174 -11.26 39.97 24.54
N VAL A 175 -10.95 40.92 23.65
CA VAL A 175 -11.27 40.81 22.21
C VAL A 175 -10.53 39.65 21.57
N GLU A 176 -9.27 39.43 21.93
CA GLU A 176 -8.43 38.33 21.44
C GLU A 176 -8.95 36.95 21.86
N LYS A 177 -9.29 36.77 23.15
CA LYS A 177 -9.87 35.51 23.66
C LYS A 177 -11.22 35.20 23.02
N ILE A 178 -12.08 36.20 22.87
CA ILE A 178 -13.37 36.03 22.19
C ILE A 178 -13.15 35.65 20.72
N PHE A 179 -12.21 36.29 20.03
CA PHE A 179 -11.88 35.95 18.64
C PHE A 179 -11.41 34.50 18.50
N MET A 180 -10.49 34.06 19.36
CA MET A 180 -9.98 32.68 19.34
C MET A 180 -11.04 31.63 19.70
N ALA A 181 -11.98 31.96 20.59
CA ALA A 181 -13.11 31.10 20.91
C ALA A 181 -14.07 30.94 19.71
N VAL A 182 -14.40 32.04 19.02
CA VAL A 182 -15.27 32.03 17.82
C VAL A 182 -14.62 31.24 16.69
N VAL A 183 -13.34 31.46 16.41
CA VAL A 183 -12.59 30.72 15.38
C VAL A 183 -12.57 29.22 15.68
N SER A 184 -12.35 28.83 16.95
CA SER A 184 -12.37 27.42 17.37
C SER A 184 -13.75 26.77 17.18
N PHE A 185 -14.83 27.51 17.44
CA PHE A 185 -16.19 27.01 17.25
C PHE A 185 -16.54 26.82 15.76
N ILE A 186 -16.09 27.72 14.89
CA ILE A 186 -16.28 27.60 13.43
C ILE A 186 -15.59 26.33 12.90
N VAL A 187 -14.38 26.03 13.37
CA VAL A 187 -13.64 24.81 12.98
C VAL A 187 -14.36 23.55 13.48
N ALA A 188 -14.86 23.56 14.71
CA ALA A 188 -15.65 22.45 15.25
C ALA A 188 -16.90 22.19 14.39
N LEU A 189 -17.64 23.24 14.00
CA LEU A 189 -18.78 23.09 13.09
C LEU A 189 -18.38 22.53 11.71
N GLY A 190 -17.20 22.90 11.20
CA GLY A 190 -16.62 22.31 9.99
C GLY A 190 -16.42 20.80 10.12
N PHE A 191 -15.76 20.34 11.19
CA PHE A 191 -15.56 18.91 11.44
C PHE A 191 -16.87 18.15 11.63
N LEU A 192 -17.87 18.77 12.28
CA LEU A 192 -19.19 18.17 12.46
C LEU A 192 -19.92 18.00 11.12
N HIS A 193 -19.88 19.01 10.25
CA HIS A 193 -20.59 19.00 8.97
C HIS A 193 -19.95 18.01 7.98
N TYR A 194 -18.63 18.08 7.77
CA TYR A 194 -17.92 17.18 6.86
C TYR A 194 -17.80 15.76 7.43
N GLY A 195 -17.58 15.61 8.74
CA GLY A 195 -17.55 14.31 9.42
C GLY A 195 -18.88 13.56 9.36
N ARG A 196 -20.01 14.25 9.57
CA ARG A 196 -21.35 13.65 9.43
C ARG A 196 -21.65 13.22 7.99
N ARG A 197 -21.22 13.99 6.99
CA ARG A 197 -21.38 13.64 5.57
C ARG A 197 -20.54 12.44 5.17
N LEU A 198 -19.27 12.41 5.58
CA LEU A 198 -18.38 11.27 5.38
C LEU A 198 -18.98 9.99 5.98
N TYR A 199 -19.46 10.07 7.23
CA TYR A 199 -20.16 8.97 7.90
C TYR A 199 -21.40 8.49 7.13
N SER A 200 -22.20 9.41 6.59
CA SER A 200 -23.39 9.08 5.81
C SER A 200 -23.06 8.40 4.46
N ARG A 201 -21.98 8.81 3.79
CA ARG A 201 -21.52 8.19 2.52
C ARG A 201 -20.99 6.78 2.77
N LEU A 202 -20.21 6.59 3.82
CA LEU A 202 -19.64 5.29 4.19
C LEU A 202 -20.70 4.26 4.63
N ARG A 203 -21.89 4.72 5.04
CA ARG A 203 -23.04 3.87 5.37
C ARG A 203 -23.81 3.37 4.14
N GLY A 204 -23.58 3.94 2.97
CA GLY A 204 -24.26 3.60 1.70
C GLY A 204 -23.67 2.41 0.94
N PHE A 205 -22.46 1.95 1.30
CA PHE A 205 -21.81 0.80 0.68
C PHE A 205 -22.04 -0.48 1.52
N PRO A 206 -22.63 -1.55 0.96
CA PRO A 206 -22.71 -2.84 1.65
C PRO A 206 -21.29 -3.42 1.75
N THR A 207 -20.84 -3.75 2.96
CA THR A 207 -19.45 -4.16 3.20
C THR A 207 -19.35 -5.57 3.76
N GLU A 208 -18.58 -6.40 3.09
CA GLU A 208 -18.26 -7.78 3.49
C GLU A 208 -16.84 -7.97 4.08
N SER A 209 -15.94 -6.98 4.09
CA SER A 209 -14.61 -7.13 4.74
C SER A 209 -14.47 -6.38 6.07
N ALA A 210 -13.94 -7.07 7.09
CA ALA A 210 -13.67 -6.57 8.43
C ALA A 210 -12.61 -5.43 8.45
N GLU A 211 -11.66 -5.48 7.53
CA GLU A 211 -10.56 -4.51 7.41
C GLU A 211 -11.04 -3.12 6.94
N ARG A 212 -11.99 -3.08 5.99
CA ARG A 212 -12.69 -1.84 5.63
C ARG A 212 -13.58 -1.31 6.75
N MET A 213 -14.05 -2.17 7.66
CA MET A 213 -14.78 -1.70 8.86
C MET A 213 -13.84 -1.03 9.86
N LYS A 214 -12.62 -1.54 10.02
CA LYS A 214 -11.57 -0.96 10.87
C LYS A 214 -11.13 0.42 10.35
N LYS A 215 -10.73 0.52 9.08
CA LYS A 215 -10.39 1.82 8.44
C LYS A 215 -11.56 2.83 8.49
N ARG A 216 -12.83 2.36 8.41
CA ARG A 216 -14.04 3.20 8.59
C ARG A 216 -14.23 3.71 10.01
N LEU A 217 -13.97 2.88 11.02
CA LEU A 217 -14.09 3.28 12.42
C LEU A 217 -12.98 4.26 12.80
N GLU A 218 -11.78 4.08 12.25
CA GLU A 218 -10.62 4.96 12.46
C GLU A 218 -10.88 6.37 11.91
N ALA A 219 -11.29 6.51 10.64
CA ALA A 219 -11.56 7.83 10.05
C ALA A 219 -12.70 8.60 10.76
N VAL A 220 -13.74 7.90 11.21
CA VAL A 220 -14.84 8.50 11.99
C VAL A 220 -14.38 8.88 13.40
N SER A 221 -13.52 8.06 14.02
CA SER A 221 -12.95 8.36 15.33
C SER A 221 -12.06 9.61 15.29
N VAL A 222 -11.21 9.77 14.26
CA VAL A 222 -10.35 10.95 14.09
C VAL A 222 -11.17 12.25 13.97
N THR A 223 -12.23 12.25 13.16
CA THR A 223 -13.10 13.44 13.02
C THR A 223 -13.86 13.77 14.31
N ALA A 224 -14.29 12.75 15.07
CA ALA A 224 -14.95 12.93 16.37
C ALA A 224 -13.99 13.50 17.42
N ILE A 225 -12.75 13.00 17.48
CA ILE A 225 -11.69 13.48 18.37
C ILE A 225 -11.35 14.95 18.07
N CYS A 226 -11.21 15.32 16.78
CA CYS A 226 -10.98 16.71 16.39
C CYS A 226 -12.13 17.63 16.82
N PHE A 227 -13.38 17.20 16.58
CA PHE A 227 -14.56 17.96 16.96
C PHE A 227 -14.64 18.26 18.46
N THR A 228 -14.47 17.23 19.29
CA THR A 228 -14.57 17.37 20.76
C THR A 228 -13.49 18.31 21.31
N SER A 229 -12.29 18.27 20.73
CA SER A 229 -11.18 19.13 21.16
C SER A 229 -11.35 20.60 20.81
N PHE A 230 -11.75 20.92 19.58
CA PHE A 230 -12.03 22.30 19.21
C PHE A 230 -13.24 22.86 19.96
N LEU A 231 -14.22 22.00 20.29
CA LEU A 231 -15.35 22.37 21.13
C LEU A 231 -14.92 22.67 22.57
N ILE A 232 -14.14 21.78 23.19
CA ILE A 232 -13.58 22.00 24.55
C ILE A 232 -12.73 23.27 24.56
N LYS A 233 -11.83 23.44 23.60
CA LYS A 233 -10.99 24.64 23.49
C LYS A 233 -11.81 25.92 23.33
N GLY A 234 -12.85 25.91 22.49
CA GLY A 234 -13.74 27.05 22.31
C GLY A 234 -14.48 27.43 23.59
N ILE A 235 -14.98 26.43 24.34
CA ILE A 235 -15.65 26.62 25.62
C ILE A 235 -14.67 27.16 26.67
N VAL A 236 -13.52 26.52 26.81
CA VAL A 236 -12.49 26.87 27.79
C VAL A 236 -11.99 28.31 27.56
N VAL A 237 -11.58 28.64 26.33
CA VAL A 237 -11.12 29.99 25.97
C VAL A 237 -12.26 31.02 26.12
N GLY A 238 -13.48 30.64 25.77
CA GLY A 238 -14.66 31.50 25.96
C GLY A 238 -14.94 31.82 27.43
N VAL A 239 -14.86 30.84 28.33
CA VAL A 239 -15.03 31.04 29.78
C VAL A 239 -13.91 31.92 30.34
N THR A 240 -12.66 31.73 29.90
CA THR A 240 -11.52 32.58 30.32
C THR A 240 -11.61 34.05 29.87
N ALA A 241 -12.50 34.37 28.94
CA ALA A 241 -12.72 35.74 28.49
C ALA A 241 -13.63 36.53 29.44
N PHE A 242 -14.50 35.84 30.21
CA PHE A 242 -15.47 36.46 31.11
C PHE A 242 -15.12 36.31 32.59
N ASP A 243 -14.31 35.32 32.94
CA ASP A 243 -13.87 35.08 34.32
C ASP A 243 -12.34 35.22 34.44
N SER A 244 -11.90 36.24 35.18
CA SER A 244 -10.49 36.53 35.42
C SER A 244 -9.82 35.58 36.41
N ASP A 245 -10.57 34.81 37.20
CA ASP A 245 -10.05 33.80 38.14
C ASP A 245 -9.81 32.44 37.47
N LEU A 246 -10.26 32.30 36.21
CA LEU A 246 -10.11 31.12 35.35
C LEU A 246 -9.15 31.37 34.18
N ARG A 247 -8.19 32.29 34.32
CA ARG A 247 -7.14 32.51 33.31
C ARG A 247 -6.25 31.25 33.19
N LEU A 248 -6.50 30.43 32.17
CA LEU A 248 -5.71 29.21 31.86
C LEU A 248 -4.26 29.47 31.42
N ASP A 249 -3.87 30.73 31.20
CA ASP A 249 -2.48 31.11 30.87
C ASP A 249 -1.72 31.70 32.07
N VAL A 250 -2.21 31.51 33.29
CA VAL A 250 -1.49 31.93 34.49
C VAL A 250 -0.65 30.76 34.99
N LEU A 251 0.65 31.02 35.09
CA LEU A 251 1.69 30.17 35.70
C LEU A 251 1.36 29.64 37.11
N ASP A 252 0.24 30.03 37.73
CA ASP A 252 -0.11 29.73 39.12
C ASP A 252 -0.89 28.40 39.29
N ARG A 253 -1.17 27.64 38.22
CA ARG A 253 -1.81 26.30 38.30
C ARG A 253 -1.12 25.25 37.41
N PRO A 254 0.13 24.86 37.70
CA PRO A 254 0.96 23.94 36.92
C PRO A 254 0.29 22.61 36.54
N VAL A 255 -0.44 21.98 37.45
CA VAL A 255 -1.01 20.65 37.20
C VAL A 255 -2.25 20.72 36.30
N GLN A 256 -3.01 21.83 36.33
CA GLN A 256 -4.10 22.06 35.36
C GLN A 256 -3.55 22.26 33.95
N ASN A 257 -2.42 22.97 33.83
CA ASN A 257 -1.68 23.09 32.57
C ASN A 257 -1.11 21.74 32.11
N LEU A 258 -0.53 20.94 33.01
CA LEU A 258 -0.05 19.60 32.70
C LEU A 258 -1.17 18.73 32.11
N ILE A 259 -2.33 18.66 32.76
CA ILE A 259 -3.46 17.85 32.28
C ILE A 259 -3.94 18.34 30.91
N TYR A 260 -4.09 19.66 30.73
CA TYR A 260 -4.53 20.24 29.46
C TYR A 260 -3.54 19.96 28.32
N TYR A 261 -2.24 20.18 28.55
CA TYR A 261 -1.22 19.99 27.53
C TYR A 261 -0.90 18.51 27.26
N MET A 262 -1.01 17.61 28.25
CA MET A 262 -0.87 16.17 28.05
C MET A 262 -2.05 15.56 27.28
N LEU A 263 -3.28 15.98 27.60
CA LEU A 263 -4.47 15.57 26.83
C LEU A 263 -4.35 16.03 25.37
N LYS A 264 -3.82 17.23 25.16
CA LYS A 264 -3.55 17.78 23.83
C LYS A 264 -2.48 16.99 23.07
N ILE A 265 -1.38 16.59 23.73
CA ILE A 265 -0.33 15.75 23.13
C ILE A 265 -0.86 14.37 22.73
N LEU A 266 -1.61 13.69 23.61
CA LEU A 266 -2.20 12.37 23.32
C LEU A 266 -3.11 12.42 22.09
N GLN A 267 -3.87 13.50 21.97
CA GLN A 267 -4.72 13.75 20.83
C GLN A 267 -3.95 14.03 19.53
N GLU A 268 -2.85 14.77 19.61
CA GLU A 268 -1.99 15.09 18.47
C GLU A 268 -1.25 13.84 17.97
N LEU A 269 -0.80 12.97 18.89
CA LEU A 269 -0.17 11.69 18.58
C LEU A 269 -1.13 10.74 17.84
N SER A 270 -2.38 10.66 18.31
CA SER A 270 -3.43 9.87 17.65
C SER A 270 -3.73 10.35 16.23
N LEU A 271 -3.50 11.62 15.91
CA LEU A 271 -3.68 12.15 14.56
C LEU A 271 -2.49 11.84 13.64
N MET A 272 -1.29 11.73 14.20
CA MET A 272 -0.05 11.47 13.44
C MET A 272 0.10 10.02 13.01
N ASP A 273 -0.50 9.07 13.75
CA ASP A 273 -0.45 7.63 13.45
C ASP A 273 -1.36 7.17 12.31
N HIS A 274 -2.30 8.00 11.86
CA HIS A 274 -3.17 7.69 10.74
C HIS A 274 -2.78 8.54 9.51
N PRO A 275 -2.09 7.96 8.51
CA PRO A 275 -1.70 8.72 7.32
C PRO A 275 -2.94 9.18 6.54
N MET A 276 -2.88 10.38 5.96
CA MET A 276 -3.91 10.89 5.04
C MET A 276 -3.78 10.22 3.66
N GLU A 277 -3.84 8.90 3.59
CA GLU A 277 -3.74 8.16 2.34
C GLU A 277 -5.00 8.36 1.48
N SER A 278 -4.79 8.69 0.21
CA SER A 278 -5.85 8.68 -0.79
C SER A 278 -6.35 7.25 -0.98
N SER A 279 -7.63 7.04 -0.70
CA SER A 279 -8.34 5.77 -0.89
C SER A 279 -8.40 5.30 -2.35
N THR A 280 -7.66 5.88 -3.28
CA THR A 280 -7.77 5.57 -4.72
C THR A 280 -6.82 4.46 -5.18
N GLU A 281 -5.66 4.28 -4.54
CA GLU A 281 -4.66 3.28 -4.99
C GLU A 281 -4.83 1.91 -4.31
N GLU A 282 -5.10 1.87 -3.01
CA GLU A 282 -5.41 0.60 -2.32
C GLU A 282 -6.75 -0.02 -2.76
N ASN A 283 -7.73 0.81 -3.16
CA ASN A 283 -9.02 0.30 -3.64
C ASN A 283 -8.89 -0.51 -4.94
N ILE A 284 -7.91 -0.20 -5.78
CA ILE A 284 -7.68 -0.91 -7.05
C ILE A 284 -7.00 -2.26 -6.81
N VAL A 285 -6.04 -2.32 -5.88
CA VAL A 285 -5.33 -3.56 -5.51
C VAL A 285 -6.27 -4.51 -4.75
N GLU A 286 -7.06 -4.00 -3.81
CA GLU A 286 -7.96 -4.82 -3.00
C GLU A 286 -9.24 -5.27 -3.76
N GLU A 287 -9.75 -4.47 -4.72
CA GLU A 287 -10.79 -4.93 -5.66
C GLU A 287 -10.26 -5.99 -6.63
N SER A 288 -8.99 -5.90 -7.05
CA SER A 288 -8.38 -6.92 -7.88
C SER A 288 -8.24 -8.26 -7.15
N HIS A 289 -7.83 -8.25 -5.88
CA HIS A 289 -7.75 -9.45 -5.04
C HIS A 289 -9.12 -10.08 -4.74
N LYS A 290 -10.17 -9.27 -4.53
CA LYS A 290 -11.55 -9.78 -4.34
C LYS A 290 -12.18 -10.32 -5.61
N LEU A 291 -11.82 -9.78 -6.77
CA LEU A 291 -12.20 -10.34 -8.07
C LEU A 291 -11.50 -11.68 -8.32
N VAL A 292 -10.23 -11.80 -7.95
CA VAL A 292 -9.45 -13.05 -8.03
C VAL A 292 -10.08 -14.15 -7.15
N ASP A 293 -10.43 -13.85 -5.89
CA ASP A 293 -11.10 -14.81 -4.99
C ASP A 293 -12.53 -15.19 -5.43
N SER A 294 -13.21 -14.31 -6.16
CA SER A 294 -14.55 -14.56 -6.70
C SER A 294 -14.52 -15.35 -8.01
N LEU A 295 -13.48 -15.20 -8.82
CA LEU A 295 -13.23 -16.03 -10.01
C LEU A 295 -12.85 -17.46 -9.61
N ASP A 296 -12.05 -17.63 -8.55
CA ASP A 296 -11.66 -18.95 -8.03
C ASP A 296 -12.87 -19.76 -7.51
N LYS A 297 -13.94 -19.10 -7.06
CA LYS A 297 -15.18 -19.76 -6.63
C LYS A 297 -16.14 -20.14 -7.78
N LEU A 298 -15.97 -19.56 -8.96
CA LEU A 298 -16.79 -19.84 -10.14
C LEU A 298 -16.21 -20.93 -11.05
N SER A 299 -14.91 -21.24 -10.91
CA SER A 299 -14.21 -22.27 -11.68
C SER A 299 -14.50 -23.72 -11.22
N VAL A 300 -15.13 -23.91 -10.05
CA VAL A 300 -15.35 -25.25 -9.45
C VAL A 300 -16.54 -26.02 -10.04
N SER A 301 -17.37 -25.41 -10.91
CA SER A 301 -18.61 -26.07 -11.40
C SER A 301 -18.53 -26.75 -12.77
N ALA A 302 -17.38 -26.78 -13.47
CA ALA A 302 -17.36 -27.14 -14.89
C ALA A 302 -16.25 -28.11 -15.34
N ALA A 303 -15.89 -29.11 -14.54
CA ALA A 303 -14.96 -30.15 -14.98
C ALA A 303 -15.41 -31.56 -14.60
N SER A 304 -16.43 -32.07 -15.30
CA SER A 304 -16.69 -33.50 -15.38
C SER A 304 -17.06 -33.90 -16.82
N SER A 305 -16.05 -34.08 -17.66
CA SER A 305 -16.16 -35.02 -18.78
C SER A 305 -14.79 -35.49 -19.25
N SER A 306 -14.56 -36.79 -19.10
CA SER A 306 -13.43 -37.51 -19.67
C SER A 306 -13.68 -37.80 -21.15
N SER A 307 -12.73 -37.49 -22.04
CA SER A 307 -12.48 -38.30 -23.26
C SER A 307 -11.23 -37.85 -24.05
N ASN A 308 -10.32 -38.81 -24.27
CA ASN A 308 -9.31 -38.93 -25.33
C ASN A 308 -8.30 -37.78 -25.55
N PHE A 309 -7.02 -38.09 -25.29
CA PHE A 309 -5.85 -37.25 -25.59
C PHE A 309 -5.80 -36.81 -27.07
N LYS A 310 -6.24 -35.58 -27.33
CA LYS A 310 -5.98 -34.86 -28.58
C LYS A 310 -4.79 -33.94 -28.37
N LYS A 311 -3.92 -33.85 -29.39
CA LYS A 311 -2.73 -33.00 -29.41
C LYS A 311 -3.15 -31.54 -29.25
N LYS A 312 -2.81 -30.93 -28.10
CA LYS A 312 -3.09 -29.53 -27.81
C LYS A 312 -2.11 -28.62 -28.57
N PRO A 313 -2.51 -27.41 -29.00
CA PRO A 313 -1.61 -26.45 -29.63
C PRO A 313 -0.55 -25.97 -28.65
N ILE A 314 0.65 -25.63 -29.17
CA ILE A 314 1.73 -25.06 -28.36
C ILE A 314 1.55 -23.54 -28.32
N ILE A 315 1.52 -22.97 -27.11
CA ILE A 315 1.47 -21.52 -26.90
C ILE A 315 2.89 -20.99 -26.80
N ILE A 316 3.19 -19.99 -27.62
CA ILE A 316 4.47 -19.30 -27.66
C ILE A 316 4.22 -17.86 -27.21
N ILE A 317 4.66 -17.54 -26.00
CA ILE A 317 4.57 -16.19 -25.44
C ILE A 317 5.84 -15.45 -25.78
N VAL A 318 5.75 -14.43 -26.63
CA VAL A 318 6.91 -13.64 -27.06
C VAL A 318 7.11 -12.47 -26.10
N VAL A 319 8.23 -12.49 -25.37
CA VAL A 319 8.62 -11.50 -24.37
C VAL A 319 9.99 -10.93 -24.72
N GLY A 320 10.31 -9.72 -24.30
CA GLY A 320 11.61 -9.09 -24.57
C GLY A 320 11.57 -7.58 -24.34
N MET A 321 12.73 -6.94 -24.34
CA MET A 321 12.82 -5.49 -24.13
C MET A 321 12.17 -4.68 -25.26
N ALA A 322 11.83 -3.42 -25.00
CA ALA A 322 11.37 -2.51 -26.04
C ALA A 322 12.43 -2.36 -27.14
N GLY A 323 12.04 -2.53 -28.40
CA GLY A 323 12.96 -2.44 -29.54
C GLY A 323 13.75 -3.71 -29.87
N SER A 324 13.60 -4.81 -29.12
CA SER A 324 14.21 -6.11 -29.49
C SER A 324 13.59 -6.75 -30.74
N GLY A 325 12.42 -6.26 -31.15
CA GLY A 325 11.73 -6.68 -32.37
C GLY A 325 10.66 -7.75 -32.18
N LYS A 326 10.03 -7.83 -30.99
CA LYS A 326 8.94 -8.77 -30.66
C LYS A 326 7.87 -8.89 -31.75
N THR A 327 7.21 -7.78 -32.09
CA THR A 327 6.14 -7.77 -33.11
C THR A 327 6.65 -8.14 -34.51
N SER A 328 7.86 -7.72 -34.88
CA SER A 328 8.48 -8.10 -36.16
C SER A 328 8.83 -9.60 -36.21
N PHE A 329 9.30 -10.14 -35.08
CA PHE A 329 9.58 -11.55 -34.93
C PHE A 329 8.29 -12.37 -35.03
N LEU A 330 7.22 -11.94 -34.34
CA LEU A 330 5.90 -12.57 -34.43
C LEU A 330 5.35 -12.55 -35.86
N HIS A 331 5.48 -11.42 -36.57
CA HIS A 331 5.11 -11.32 -37.98
C HIS A 331 5.79 -12.40 -38.83
N ARG A 332 7.11 -12.59 -38.62
CA ARG A 332 7.86 -13.61 -39.36
C ARG A 332 7.42 -15.03 -38.98
N LEU A 333 7.13 -15.31 -37.71
CA LEU A 333 6.57 -16.60 -37.28
C LEU A 333 5.24 -16.92 -37.97
N VAL A 334 4.38 -15.91 -38.14
CA VAL A 334 3.10 -16.04 -38.85
C VAL A 334 3.32 -16.36 -40.33
N CYS A 335 4.26 -15.67 -41.00
CA CYS A 335 4.63 -15.98 -42.38
C CYS A 335 5.17 -17.42 -42.52
N GLU A 336 6.08 -17.83 -41.63
CA GLU A 336 6.72 -19.14 -41.69
C GLU A 336 5.73 -20.29 -41.47
N THR A 337 4.80 -20.13 -40.52
CA THR A 337 3.73 -21.11 -40.29
C THR A 337 2.78 -21.20 -41.48
N PHE A 338 2.46 -20.07 -42.11
CA PHE A 338 1.67 -20.05 -43.33
C PHE A 338 2.36 -20.79 -44.49
N GLU A 339 3.67 -20.57 -44.69
CA GLU A 339 4.47 -21.27 -45.71
C GLU A 339 4.59 -22.77 -45.42
N SER A 340 4.79 -23.13 -44.15
CA SER A 340 4.89 -24.52 -43.67
C SER A 340 3.53 -25.25 -43.59
N LYS A 341 2.42 -24.60 -43.99
CA LYS A 341 1.04 -25.11 -43.88
C LYS A 341 0.62 -25.50 -42.45
N LYS A 342 1.31 -24.96 -41.44
CA LYS A 342 0.96 -25.09 -40.02
C LYS A 342 -0.09 -24.02 -39.68
N ARG A 343 -1.04 -24.37 -38.81
CA ARG A 343 -2.14 -23.45 -38.44
C ARG A 343 -1.76 -22.66 -37.19
N GLY A 344 -1.34 -21.42 -37.41
CA GLY A 344 -1.06 -20.44 -36.35
C GLY A 344 -2.29 -19.64 -35.95
N TYR A 345 -2.47 -19.40 -34.65
CA TYR A 345 -3.45 -18.49 -34.08
C TYR A 345 -2.73 -17.32 -33.41
N VAL A 346 -3.13 -16.08 -33.68
CA VAL A 346 -2.39 -14.90 -33.21
C VAL A 346 -3.22 -14.11 -32.20
N LEU A 347 -2.63 -13.87 -31.04
CA LEU A 347 -3.16 -13.06 -29.95
C LEU A 347 -2.27 -11.84 -29.74
N ASN A 348 -2.83 -10.63 -29.82
CA ASN A 348 -2.14 -9.39 -29.47
C ASN A 348 -2.57 -8.91 -28.08
N LEU A 349 -1.62 -8.78 -27.16
CA LEU A 349 -1.82 -8.20 -25.83
C LEU A 349 -1.23 -6.79 -25.68
N ASP A 350 -0.63 -6.20 -26.73
CA ASP A 350 -0.16 -4.81 -26.68
C ASP A 350 -1.28 -3.83 -27.04
N PRO A 351 -1.79 -3.01 -26.09
CA PRO A 351 -2.84 -2.02 -26.36
C PRO A 351 -2.30 -0.73 -26.99
N ALA A 352 -0.99 -0.45 -26.90
CA ALA A 352 -0.37 0.81 -27.34
C ALA A 352 0.10 0.77 -28.81
N VAL A 353 0.12 -0.40 -29.45
CA VAL A 353 0.53 -0.55 -30.85
C VAL A 353 -0.45 0.14 -31.82
N MET A 354 0.06 0.99 -32.72
CA MET A 354 -0.77 1.74 -33.67
C MET A 354 -1.29 0.87 -34.81
N SER A 355 -0.41 0.10 -35.45
CA SER A 355 -0.73 -0.77 -36.58
C SER A 355 0.02 -2.10 -36.44
N LEU A 356 -0.71 -3.20 -36.53
CA LEU A 356 -0.12 -4.53 -36.58
C LEU A 356 0.21 -4.90 -38.03
N PRO A 357 1.40 -5.45 -38.31
CA PRO A 357 1.77 -5.90 -39.66
C PRO A 357 1.10 -7.21 -40.07
N PHE A 358 0.43 -7.91 -39.15
CA PHE A 358 -0.31 -9.15 -39.37
C PHE A 358 -1.75 -9.04 -38.84
N GLY A 359 -2.63 -9.94 -39.30
CA GLY A 359 -3.98 -10.07 -38.75
C GLY A 359 -3.96 -10.83 -37.41
N ALA A 360 -4.28 -10.14 -36.31
CA ALA A 360 -4.50 -10.79 -35.03
C ALA A 360 -5.91 -11.43 -35.00
N ASN A 361 -6.02 -12.66 -34.51
CA ASN A 361 -7.31 -13.32 -34.33
C ASN A 361 -8.04 -12.82 -33.07
N ILE A 362 -7.28 -12.49 -32.03
CA ILE A 362 -7.76 -11.83 -30.82
C ILE A 362 -6.85 -10.64 -30.58
N ASP A 363 -7.44 -9.45 -30.49
CA ASP A 363 -6.71 -8.21 -30.27
C ASP A 363 -7.28 -7.51 -29.03
N ILE A 364 -6.43 -7.24 -28.04
CA ILE A 364 -6.80 -6.47 -26.85
C ILE A 364 -7.43 -5.12 -27.18
N ARG A 365 -7.06 -4.51 -28.32
CA ARG A 365 -7.54 -3.20 -28.77
C ARG A 365 -9.01 -3.20 -29.19
N ASP A 366 -9.60 -4.38 -29.44
CA ASP A 366 -11.02 -4.50 -29.75
C ASP A 366 -11.88 -4.43 -28.48
N THR A 367 -11.38 -5.01 -27.39
CA THR A 367 -12.05 -5.02 -26.08
C THR A 367 -11.79 -3.73 -25.31
N VAL A 368 -10.55 -3.24 -25.32
CA VAL A 368 -10.12 -2.11 -24.49
C VAL A 368 -9.50 -1.01 -25.36
N LYS A 369 -10.07 0.19 -25.30
CA LYS A 369 -9.57 1.36 -26.03
C LYS A 369 -8.52 2.09 -25.20
N TYR A 370 -7.24 1.82 -25.47
CA TYR A 370 -6.09 2.40 -24.77
C TYR A 370 -6.18 3.91 -24.50
N LYS A 371 -6.50 4.71 -25.53
CA LYS A 371 -6.62 6.18 -25.39
C LYS A 371 -7.77 6.61 -24.47
N GLU A 372 -8.86 5.85 -24.46
CA GLU A 372 -10.00 6.13 -23.60
C GLU A 372 -9.69 5.77 -22.16
N VAL A 373 -9.00 4.64 -21.92
CA VAL A 373 -8.51 4.25 -20.59
C VAL A 373 -7.60 5.33 -20.01
N MET A 374 -6.63 5.82 -20.79
CA MET A 374 -5.76 6.92 -20.36
C MET A 374 -6.56 8.17 -19.99
N ARG A 375 -7.61 8.51 -20.75
CA ARG A 375 -8.44 9.70 -20.52
C ARG A 375 -9.36 9.55 -19.31
N GLN A 376 -10.00 8.40 -19.15
CA GLN A 376 -10.96 8.13 -18.09
C GLN A 376 -10.28 8.03 -16.73
N TYR A 377 -9.13 7.36 -16.67
CA TYR A 377 -8.38 7.16 -15.44
C TYR A 377 -7.27 8.20 -15.21
N ASN A 378 -7.11 9.17 -16.13
CA ASN A 378 -6.06 10.20 -16.11
C ASN A 378 -4.65 9.61 -15.91
N LEU A 379 -4.35 8.53 -16.63
CA LEU A 379 -3.11 7.75 -16.48
C LEU A 379 -2.07 8.15 -17.53
N GLY A 380 -0.80 8.08 -17.13
CA GLY A 380 0.33 8.10 -18.06
C GLY A 380 0.39 6.86 -18.98
N PRO A 381 1.29 6.83 -19.98
CA PRO A 381 1.34 5.76 -20.97
C PRO A 381 1.49 4.35 -20.40
N ASN A 382 2.37 4.17 -19.40
CA ASN A 382 2.61 2.87 -18.75
C ASN A 382 1.40 2.44 -17.89
N GLY A 383 0.82 3.36 -17.12
CA GLY A 383 -0.40 3.11 -16.34
C GLY A 383 -1.56 2.71 -17.24
N GLY A 384 -1.73 3.38 -18.39
CA GLY A 384 -2.74 3.02 -19.38
C GLY A 384 -2.56 1.60 -19.95
N ILE A 385 -1.32 1.14 -20.17
CA ILE A 385 -1.05 -0.23 -20.64
C ILE A 385 -1.41 -1.23 -19.54
N MET A 386 -0.95 -0.99 -18.30
CA MET A 386 -1.23 -1.86 -17.16
C MET A 386 -2.72 -1.99 -16.89
N THR A 387 -3.45 -0.88 -16.80
CA THR A 387 -4.91 -0.90 -16.61
C THR A 387 -5.63 -1.59 -17.77
N SER A 388 -5.16 -1.41 -19.00
CA SER A 388 -5.75 -2.12 -20.15
C SER A 388 -5.56 -3.64 -20.05
N LEU A 389 -4.38 -4.08 -19.60
CA LEU A 389 -4.08 -5.49 -19.38
C LEU A 389 -4.90 -6.05 -18.20
N ASN A 390 -5.09 -5.28 -17.13
CA ASN A 390 -5.94 -5.67 -16.00
C ASN A 390 -7.39 -5.88 -16.42
N LEU A 391 -7.95 -4.95 -17.21
CA LEU A 391 -9.30 -5.09 -17.76
C LEU A 391 -9.41 -6.31 -18.67
N PHE A 392 -8.39 -6.59 -19.49
CA PHE A 392 -8.38 -7.75 -20.36
C PHE A 392 -8.27 -9.08 -19.57
N ALA A 393 -7.48 -9.11 -18.49
CA ALA A 393 -7.32 -10.29 -17.64
C ALA A 393 -8.65 -10.77 -17.04
N THR A 394 -9.58 -9.86 -16.73
CA THR A 394 -10.92 -10.22 -16.20
C THR A 394 -11.78 -11.08 -17.14
N LYS A 395 -11.49 -11.07 -18.45
CA LYS A 395 -12.20 -11.84 -19.47
C LYS A 395 -11.33 -12.91 -20.11
N PHE A 396 -10.18 -13.19 -19.50
CA PHE A 396 -9.18 -14.04 -20.13
C PHE A 396 -9.64 -15.51 -20.22
N ASP A 397 -10.50 -15.96 -19.31
CA ASP A 397 -11.11 -17.28 -19.39
C ASP A 397 -11.94 -17.46 -20.66
N GLU A 398 -12.63 -16.42 -21.15
CA GLU A 398 -13.35 -16.48 -22.42
C GLU A 398 -12.37 -16.71 -23.59
N VAL A 399 -11.19 -16.08 -23.54
CA VAL A 399 -10.13 -16.22 -24.54
C VAL A 399 -9.58 -17.65 -24.55
N VAL A 400 -9.28 -18.20 -23.37
CA VAL A 400 -8.82 -19.59 -23.21
C VAL A 400 -9.86 -20.56 -23.77
N ASN A 401 -11.14 -20.36 -23.44
CA ASN A 401 -12.25 -21.18 -23.94
C ASN A 401 -12.40 -21.12 -25.47
N VAL A 402 -12.19 -19.94 -26.09
CA VAL A 402 -12.23 -19.78 -27.55
C VAL A 402 -11.08 -20.54 -28.22
N ILE A 403 -9.89 -20.51 -27.63
CA ILE A 403 -8.73 -21.25 -28.12
C ILE A 403 -8.94 -22.76 -27.94
N GLU A 404 -9.50 -23.19 -26.82
CA GLU A 404 -9.77 -24.61 -26.53
C GLU A 404 -10.76 -25.22 -27.52
N LYS A 405 -11.85 -24.50 -27.84
CA LYS A 405 -12.83 -24.94 -28.87
C LYS A 405 -12.19 -25.12 -30.26
N ARG A 406 -11.06 -24.47 -30.52
CA ARG A 406 -10.33 -24.53 -31.79
C ARG A 406 -9.04 -25.34 -31.69
N ALA A 407 -8.71 -25.90 -30.52
CA ALA A 407 -7.45 -26.57 -30.25
C ALA A 407 -7.15 -27.68 -31.25
N ASP A 408 -8.16 -28.47 -31.63
CA ASP A 408 -8.05 -29.57 -32.60
C ASP A 408 -7.57 -29.13 -34.00
N GLN A 409 -7.68 -27.83 -34.32
CA GLN A 409 -7.38 -27.27 -35.62
C GLN A 409 -6.15 -26.36 -35.60
N LEU A 410 -5.49 -26.20 -34.46
CA LEU A 410 -4.38 -25.28 -34.28
C LEU A 410 -3.12 -26.04 -33.91
N ASP A 411 -2.00 -25.66 -34.52
CA ASP A 411 -0.69 -26.20 -34.16
C ASP A 411 0.00 -25.28 -33.16
N TYR A 412 -0.09 -23.96 -33.38
CA TYR A 412 0.57 -22.95 -32.56
C TYR A 412 -0.36 -21.79 -32.22
N VAL A 413 -0.19 -21.23 -31.03
CA VAL A 413 -0.76 -19.95 -30.63
C VAL A 413 0.39 -18.98 -30.34
N PHE A 414 0.43 -17.88 -31.07
CA PHE A 414 1.44 -16.83 -30.95
C PHE A 414 0.87 -15.68 -30.13
N VAL A 415 1.55 -15.30 -29.04
CA VAL A 415 1.12 -14.22 -28.16
C VAL A 415 2.13 -13.08 -28.23
N ASP A 416 1.70 -11.92 -28.74
CA ASP A 416 2.47 -10.67 -28.67
C ASP A 416 2.22 -10.01 -27.31
N THR A 417 3.29 -9.59 -26.62
CA THR A 417 3.21 -8.93 -25.32
C THR A 417 3.55 -7.43 -25.43
N PRO A 418 3.10 -6.59 -24.47
CA PRO A 418 3.43 -5.17 -24.46
C PRO A 418 4.91 -4.86 -24.63
N GLY A 419 5.21 -3.72 -25.27
CA GLY A 419 6.57 -3.24 -25.47
C GLY A 419 7.43 -3.21 -24.19
N GLN A 420 6.84 -2.79 -23.06
CA GLN A 420 7.46 -2.76 -21.74
C GLN A 420 7.31 -4.11 -21.04
N ILE A 421 8.43 -4.80 -20.89
CA ILE A 421 8.47 -6.17 -20.34
C ILE A 421 7.94 -6.23 -18.90
N GLU A 422 8.23 -5.22 -18.09
CA GLU A 422 7.89 -5.20 -16.67
C GLU A 422 6.38 -5.22 -16.44
N ILE A 423 5.62 -4.55 -17.32
CA ILE A 423 4.16 -4.51 -17.25
C ILE A 423 3.56 -5.90 -17.46
N PHE A 424 4.23 -6.79 -18.20
CA PHE A 424 3.75 -8.15 -18.41
C PHE A 424 4.32 -9.15 -17.39
N THR A 425 5.63 -9.12 -17.12
CA THR A 425 6.28 -10.15 -16.28
C THR A 425 6.09 -9.95 -14.79
N TRP A 426 5.95 -8.70 -14.34
CA TRP A 426 5.85 -8.35 -12.92
C TRP A 426 4.44 -7.93 -12.49
N SER A 427 3.49 -7.80 -13.42
CA SER A 427 2.09 -7.52 -13.06
C SER A 427 1.33 -8.80 -12.69
N ALA A 428 0.38 -8.65 -11.76
CA ALA A 428 -0.56 -9.71 -11.43
C ALA A 428 -1.34 -10.18 -12.66
N SER A 429 -1.78 -9.26 -13.51
CA SER A 429 -2.53 -9.57 -14.73
C SER A 429 -1.74 -10.39 -15.75
N GLY A 430 -0.45 -10.09 -15.93
CA GLY A 430 0.40 -10.89 -16.80
C GLY A 430 0.71 -12.27 -16.23
N ALA A 431 0.87 -12.37 -14.90
CA ALA A 431 0.99 -13.66 -14.21
C ALA A 431 -0.28 -14.52 -14.40
N ILE A 432 -1.47 -13.94 -14.16
CA ILE A 432 -2.77 -14.61 -14.35
C ILE A 432 -2.89 -15.11 -15.79
N ILE A 433 -2.64 -14.25 -16.79
CA ILE A 433 -2.68 -14.62 -18.21
C ILE A 433 -1.74 -15.79 -18.53
N THR A 434 -0.52 -15.74 -18.00
CA THR A 434 0.50 -16.77 -18.23
C THR A 434 0.13 -18.10 -17.55
N GLU A 435 -0.37 -18.05 -16.33
CA GLU A 435 -0.81 -19.23 -15.56
C GLU A 435 -2.08 -19.86 -16.16
N SER A 436 -3.05 -19.06 -16.61
CA SER A 436 -4.24 -19.54 -17.32
C SER A 436 -3.87 -20.29 -18.60
N PHE A 437 -2.84 -19.84 -19.32
CA PHE A 437 -2.33 -20.58 -20.48
C PHE A 437 -1.58 -21.85 -20.08
N ALA A 438 -0.67 -21.75 -19.13
CA ALA A 438 0.14 -22.88 -18.66
C ALA A 438 -0.73 -24.03 -18.13
N SER A 439 -1.77 -23.71 -17.35
CA SER A 439 -2.68 -24.70 -16.79
C SER A 439 -3.46 -25.52 -17.83
N THR A 440 -3.65 -24.98 -19.04
CA THR A 440 -4.51 -25.57 -20.07
C THR A 440 -3.73 -26.11 -21.26
N PHE A 441 -2.65 -25.45 -21.68
CA PHE A 441 -1.91 -25.75 -22.90
C PHE A 441 -0.39 -25.84 -22.66
N PRO A 442 0.34 -26.62 -23.48
CA PRO A 442 1.80 -26.55 -23.51
C PRO A 442 2.27 -25.14 -23.83
N THR A 443 2.88 -24.47 -22.84
CA THR A 443 3.22 -23.04 -22.95
C THR A 443 4.74 -22.87 -22.82
N VAL A 444 5.33 -22.16 -23.78
CA VAL A 444 6.77 -21.87 -23.84
C VAL A 444 6.95 -20.36 -23.94
N VAL A 445 7.83 -19.81 -23.12
CA VAL A 445 8.18 -18.39 -23.15
C VAL A 445 9.38 -18.22 -24.06
N THR A 446 9.27 -17.30 -25.04
CA THR A 446 10.38 -16.92 -25.90
C THR A 446 10.89 -15.55 -25.51
N TYR A 447 12.14 -15.46 -25.05
CA TYR A 447 12.77 -14.19 -24.74
C TYR A 447 13.59 -13.68 -25.93
N VAL A 448 13.11 -12.60 -26.54
CA VAL A 448 13.71 -11.99 -27.73
C VAL A 448 14.76 -10.97 -27.32
N VAL A 449 16.02 -11.29 -27.63
CA VAL A 449 17.20 -10.48 -27.33
C VAL A 449 17.60 -9.64 -28.55
N ASP A 450 17.99 -8.40 -28.32
CA ASP A 450 18.53 -7.53 -29.36
C ASP A 450 20.05 -7.79 -29.55
N THR A 451 20.42 -8.66 -30.49
CA THR A 451 21.82 -9.13 -30.65
C THR A 451 22.83 -7.99 -30.86
N PRO A 452 22.59 -6.97 -31.72
CA PRO A 452 23.51 -5.85 -31.89
C PRO A 452 23.76 -5.01 -30.63
N ARG A 453 22.84 -5.00 -29.66
CA ARG A 453 23.01 -4.28 -28.39
C ARG A 453 23.68 -5.13 -27.32
N SER A 454 23.58 -6.45 -27.43
CA SER A 454 24.17 -7.41 -26.49
C SER A 454 25.63 -7.77 -26.83
N THR A 455 26.29 -7.07 -27.75
CA THR A 455 27.72 -7.29 -28.05
C THR A 455 28.64 -6.87 -26.90
N SER A 456 28.18 -6.03 -25.99
CA SER A 456 28.91 -5.73 -24.74
C SER A 456 28.65 -6.85 -23.71
N PRO A 457 29.69 -7.41 -23.06
CA PRO A 457 29.53 -8.45 -22.04
C PRO A 457 28.63 -8.04 -20.88
N ILE A 458 28.71 -6.79 -20.43
CA ILE A 458 27.89 -6.27 -19.32
C ILE A 458 26.41 -6.24 -19.74
N THR A 459 26.11 -5.72 -20.93
CA THR A 459 24.72 -5.69 -21.45
C THR A 459 24.17 -7.09 -21.70
N PHE A 460 25.02 -8.00 -22.19
CA PHE A 460 24.67 -9.41 -22.33
C PHE A 460 24.31 -10.03 -20.97
N MET A 461 25.18 -9.88 -19.97
CA MET A 461 24.96 -10.40 -18.62
C MET A 461 23.65 -9.88 -18.02
N SER A 462 23.37 -8.57 -18.13
CA SER A 462 22.12 -7.98 -17.64
C SER A 462 20.89 -8.57 -18.35
N ASN A 463 20.92 -8.70 -19.67
CA ASN A 463 19.83 -9.32 -20.44
C ASN A 463 19.62 -10.79 -20.05
N MET A 464 20.70 -11.52 -19.79
CA MET A 464 20.61 -12.90 -19.34
C MET A 464 20.06 -12.99 -17.91
N LEU A 465 20.47 -12.13 -16.98
CA LEU A 465 19.88 -12.05 -15.64
C LEU A 465 18.37 -11.77 -15.69
N TYR A 466 17.92 -10.90 -16.60
CA TYR A 466 16.49 -10.70 -16.85
C TYR A 466 15.81 -11.98 -17.34
N ALA A 467 16.44 -12.71 -18.27
CA ALA A 467 15.94 -14.01 -18.73
C ALA A 467 15.85 -15.02 -17.56
N CYS A 468 16.86 -15.06 -16.68
CA CYS A 468 16.83 -15.88 -15.47
C CYS A 468 15.63 -15.54 -14.58
N SER A 469 15.46 -14.25 -14.31
CA SER A 469 14.37 -13.75 -13.48
C SER A 469 12.99 -14.16 -14.04
N ILE A 470 12.81 -14.08 -15.35
CA ILE A 470 11.56 -14.50 -16.02
C ILE A 470 11.36 -16.01 -15.92
N LEU A 471 12.42 -16.81 -16.08
CA LEU A 471 12.32 -18.27 -15.90
C LEU A 471 11.83 -18.60 -14.49
N TYR A 472 12.45 -18.04 -13.45
CA TYR A 472 12.07 -18.29 -12.07
C TYR A 472 10.66 -17.78 -11.74
N LYS A 473 10.29 -16.63 -12.29
CA LYS A 473 8.97 -16.02 -12.06
C LYS A 473 7.84 -16.80 -12.73
N THR A 474 8.02 -17.19 -14.00
CA THR A 474 7.00 -17.90 -14.78
C THR A 474 7.00 -19.41 -14.52
N ARG A 475 8.16 -19.96 -14.15
CA ARG A 475 8.41 -21.42 -14.03
C ARG A 475 8.13 -22.19 -15.33
N LEU A 476 8.10 -21.51 -16.47
CA LEU A 476 7.86 -22.12 -17.78
C LEU A 476 9.17 -22.32 -18.54
N PRO A 477 9.26 -23.29 -19.46
CA PRO A 477 10.41 -23.43 -20.34
C PRO A 477 10.68 -22.15 -21.11
N LEU A 478 11.92 -21.66 -21.03
CA LEU A 478 12.36 -20.43 -21.68
C LEU A 478 13.25 -20.78 -22.88
N VAL A 479 12.95 -20.19 -24.03
CA VAL A 479 13.80 -20.23 -25.22
C VAL A 479 14.35 -18.84 -25.50
N LEU A 480 15.67 -18.71 -25.59
CA LEU A 480 16.32 -17.46 -25.96
C LEU A 480 16.38 -17.34 -27.48
N ALA A 481 15.83 -16.24 -28.00
CA ALA A 481 15.85 -15.91 -29.41
C ALA A 481 16.71 -14.66 -29.64
N PHE A 482 17.95 -14.86 -30.11
CA PHE A 482 18.84 -13.78 -30.51
C PHE A 482 18.37 -13.21 -31.84
N ASN A 483 17.66 -12.08 -31.80
CA ASN A 483 17.07 -11.47 -32.99
C ASN A 483 18.07 -10.52 -33.69
N LYS A 484 17.75 -10.16 -34.94
CA LYS A 484 18.55 -9.27 -35.80
C LYS A 484 19.93 -9.84 -36.15
N THR A 485 20.00 -11.15 -36.39
CA THR A 485 21.22 -11.82 -36.86
C THR A 485 21.71 -11.36 -38.23
N ASP A 486 20.85 -10.66 -38.98
CA ASP A 486 21.19 -9.97 -40.22
C ASP A 486 22.11 -8.75 -40.01
N VAL A 487 22.14 -8.17 -38.79
CA VAL A 487 22.98 -7.02 -38.45
C VAL A 487 24.25 -7.45 -37.70
N ALA A 488 24.12 -8.36 -36.73
CA ALA A 488 25.24 -8.86 -35.93
C ALA A 488 25.13 -10.39 -35.77
N ASP A 489 26.22 -11.12 -35.98
CA ASP A 489 26.23 -12.58 -35.78
C ASP A 489 26.04 -12.90 -34.28
N HIS A 490 25.31 -13.96 -33.96
CA HIS A 490 24.94 -14.35 -32.59
C HIS A 490 25.90 -15.38 -32.00
N LYS A 491 26.90 -15.84 -32.76
CA LYS A 491 27.85 -16.88 -32.32
C LYS A 491 28.63 -16.49 -31.08
N PHE A 492 29.01 -15.21 -30.94
CA PHE A 492 29.70 -14.75 -29.73
C PHE A 492 28.86 -15.01 -28.47
N ALA A 493 27.54 -14.87 -28.56
CA ALA A 493 26.64 -15.09 -27.43
C ALA A 493 26.51 -16.58 -27.11
N LEU A 494 26.47 -17.45 -28.13
CA LEU A 494 26.51 -18.90 -27.94
C LEU A 494 27.84 -19.33 -27.28
N GLU A 495 28.97 -18.83 -27.78
CA GLU A 495 30.28 -19.08 -27.20
C GLU A 495 30.37 -18.62 -25.75
N TRP A 496 29.80 -17.47 -25.39
CA TRP A 496 29.77 -16.99 -24.00
C TRP A 496 28.87 -17.81 -23.07
N MET A 497 27.84 -18.46 -23.60
CA MET A 497 26.96 -19.34 -22.80
C MET A 497 27.55 -20.74 -22.62
N ASP A 498 28.25 -21.24 -23.64
CA ASP A 498 28.87 -22.58 -23.63
C ASP A 498 30.24 -22.58 -22.94
N ASP A 499 31.04 -21.51 -23.13
CA ASP A 499 32.39 -21.39 -22.60
C ASP A 499 32.51 -20.23 -21.60
N PHE A 500 32.57 -20.63 -20.33
CA PHE A 500 32.76 -19.73 -19.20
C PHE A 500 34.06 -18.92 -19.26
N GLU A 501 35.17 -19.53 -19.72
CA GLU A 501 36.48 -18.86 -19.71
C GLU A 501 36.51 -17.72 -20.74
N VAL A 502 35.89 -17.93 -21.90
CA VAL A 502 35.76 -16.91 -22.94
C VAL A 502 34.91 -15.74 -22.44
N PHE A 503 33.80 -16.02 -21.75
CA PHE A 503 32.95 -14.98 -21.18
C PHE A 503 33.66 -14.19 -20.07
N GLN A 504 34.36 -14.89 -19.17
CA GLN A 504 35.13 -14.25 -18.10
C GLN A 504 36.26 -13.38 -18.65
N ALA A 505 36.99 -13.85 -19.66
CA ALA A 505 38.03 -13.06 -20.34
C ALA A 505 37.44 -11.80 -21.00
N ALA A 506 36.24 -11.90 -21.57
CA ALA A 506 35.53 -10.75 -22.13
C ALA A 506 35.13 -9.73 -21.05
N ILE A 507 34.64 -10.17 -19.89
CA ILE A 507 34.31 -9.29 -18.75
C ILE A 507 35.56 -8.59 -18.21
N GLN A 508 36.68 -9.31 -18.08
CA GLN A 508 37.94 -8.75 -17.58
C GLN A 508 38.57 -7.73 -18.54
N SER A 509 38.24 -7.79 -19.83
CA SER A 509 38.69 -6.79 -20.79
C SER A 509 38.02 -5.42 -20.58
N ASP A 510 36.86 -5.37 -19.94
CA ASP A 510 36.16 -4.14 -19.56
C ASP A 510 36.63 -3.66 -18.17
N ASN A 511 37.46 -2.62 -18.12
CA ASN A 511 38.04 -2.04 -16.89
C ASN A 511 37.05 -1.29 -15.96
N SER A 512 35.75 -1.62 -16.01
CA SER A 512 34.75 -1.02 -15.13
C SER A 512 34.71 -1.73 -13.77
N TYR A 513 34.36 -1.02 -12.69
CA TYR A 513 34.11 -1.61 -11.37
C TYR A 513 33.03 -2.72 -11.40
N THR A 514 32.10 -2.63 -12.36
CA THR A 514 31.09 -3.67 -12.63
C THR A 514 31.70 -5.02 -12.99
N SER A 515 32.95 -5.07 -13.47
CA SER A 515 33.62 -6.32 -13.85
C SER A 515 33.88 -7.24 -12.66
N THR A 516 34.14 -6.71 -11.46
CA THR A 516 34.33 -7.53 -10.26
C THR A 516 33.05 -8.27 -9.86
N LEU A 517 31.90 -7.57 -9.86
CA LEU A 517 30.61 -8.20 -9.59
C LEU A 517 30.22 -9.19 -10.70
N ALA A 518 30.43 -8.80 -11.97
CA ALA A 518 30.18 -9.66 -13.12
C ALA A 518 31.02 -10.94 -13.07
N ASN A 519 32.28 -10.85 -12.63
CA ASN A 519 33.15 -12.01 -12.43
C ASN A 519 32.59 -12.95 -11.35
N SER A 520 32.13 -12.43 -10.21
CA SER A 520 31.53 -13.27 -9.17
C SER A 520 30.23 -13.94 -9.64
N LEU A 521 29.37 -13.21 -10.36
CA LEU A 521 28.10 -13.72 -10.87
C LEU A 521 28.27 -14.68 -12.06
N SER A 522 29.36 -14.57 -12.82
CA SER A 522 29.55 -15.35 -14.04
C SER A 522 29.51 -16.86 -13.80
N LEU A 523 30.04 -17.34 -12.66
CA LEU A 523 30.08 -18.77 -12.35
C LEU A 523 28.68 -19.32 -12.08
N SER A 524 27.88 -18.61 -11.26
CA SER A 524 26.49 -18.98 -10.97
C SER A 524 25.61 -18.89 -12.21
N LEU A 525 25.89 -17.93 -13.09
CA LEU A 525 25.15 -17.75 -14.33
C LEU A 525 25.48 -18.82 -15.38
N TYR A 526 26.70 -19.36 -15.39
CA TYR A 526 27.08 -20.42 -16.31
C TYR A 526 26.28 -21.72 -16.14
N GLU A 527 26.05 -22.15 -14.88
CA GLU A 527 25.18 -23.31 -14.62
C GLU A 527 23.77 -23.11 -15.15
N PHE A 528 23.29 -21.87 -15.10
CA PHE A 528 22.00 -21.51 -15.64
C PHE A 528 21.99 -21.53 -17.17
N TYR A 529 23.02 -20.97 -17.82
CA TYR A 529 23.11 -20.85 -19.28
C TYR A 529 23.11 -22.19 -20.00
N ARG A 530 23.77 -23.22 -19.45
CA ARG A 530 23.80 -24.56 -20.04
C ARG A 530 22.43 -25.22 -20.21
N ASN A 531 21.47 -24.83 -19.38
CA ASN A 531 20.13 -25.42 -19.40
C ASN A 531 19.15 -24.65 -20.29
N ILE A 532 19.51 -23.45 -20.77
CA ILE A 532 18.62 -22.65 -21.62
C ILE A 532 18.87 -22.96 -23.09
N ARG A 533 17.81 -23.34 -23.80
CA ARG A 533 17.88 -23.46 -25.26
C ARG A 533 17.97 -22.08 -25.89
N SER A 534 18.97 -21.87 -26.74
CA SER A 534 19.22 -20.62 -27.43
C SER A 534 19.30 -20.81 -28.94
N VAL A 535 18.74 -19.86 -29.69
CA VAL A 535 18.74 -19.87 -31.15
C VAL A 535 18.93 -18.45 -31.71
N GLY A 536 19.66 -18.34 -32.82
CA GLY A 536 19.77 -17.11 -33.59
C GLY A 536 18.70 -17.00 -34.65
N VAL A 537 18.01 -15.87 -34.71
CA VAL A 537 16.90 -15.62 -35.64
C VAL A 537 17.01 -14.24 -36.28
N SER A 538 16.55 -14.13 -37.52
CA SER A 538 16.32 -12.82 -38.14
C SER A 538 14.86 -12.68 -38.53
N ALA A 539 14.18 -11.73 -37.89
CA ALA A 539 12.80 -11.39 -38.22
C ALA A 539 12.63 -10.89 -39.66
N ILE A 540 13.68 -10.36 -40.30
CA ILE A 540 13.61 -9.80 -41.65
C ILE A 540 13.89 -10.88 -42.69
N SER A 541 15.00 -11.62 -42.55
CA SER A 541 15.42 -12.60 -43.56
C SER A 541 14.77 -13.98 -43.38
N GLY A 542 14.26 -14.28 -42.18
CA GLY A 542 13.73 -15.60 -41.84
C GLY A 542 14.80 -16.64 -41.47
N ALA A 543 16.08 -16.24 -41.46
CA ALA A 543 17.16 -17.13 -41.05
C ALA A 543 16.95 -17.65 -39.62
N GLY A 544 17.17 -18.95 -39.41
CA GLY A 544 17.10 -19.61 -38.10
C GLY A 544 15.69 -19.97 -37.59
N MET A 545 14.63 -19.71 -38.36
CA MET A 545 13.26 -20.03 -37.92
C MET A 545 12.99 -21.54 -37.80
N ASP A 546 13.57 -22.36 -38.67
CA ASP A 546 13.45 -23.82 -38.57
C ASP A 546 14.02 -24.36 -37.26
N ASP A 547 15.17 -23.84 -36.85
CA ASP A 547 15.84 -24.24 -35.61
C ASP A 547 15.09 -23.71 -34.38
N PHE A 548 14.50 -22.51 -34.48
CA PHE A 548 13.57 -22.00 -33.48
C PHE A 548 12.36 -22.94 -33.28
N PHE A 549 11.67 -23.36 -34.34
CA PHE A 549 10.54 -24.28 -34.21
C PHE A 549 10.92 -25.63 -33.63
N LYS A 550 12.10 -26.18 -33.97
CA LYS A 550 12.63 -27.40 -33.34
C LYS A 550 12.87 -27.20 -31.84
N ALA A 551 13.46 -26.07 -31.46
CA ALA A 551 13.70 -25.74 -30.05
C ALA A 551 12.39 -25.60 -29.26
N ILE A 552 11.36 -24.97 -29.86
CA ILE A 552 10.03 -24.87 -29.25
C ILE A 552 9.37 -26.23 -29.08
N GLU A 553 9.43 -27.11 -30.09
CA GLU A 553 8.87 -28.46 -29.99
C GLU A 553 9.58 -29.26 -28.88
N ALA A 554 10.92 -29.18 -28.78
CA ALA A 554 11.67 -29.81 -27.70
C ALA A 554 11.32 -29.24 -26.31
N SER A 555 11.14 -27.92 -26.19
CA SER A 555 10.69 -27.27 -24.95
C SER A 555 9.26 -27.61 -24.57
N ALA A 556 8.37 -27.84 -25.55
CA ALA A 556 7.02 -28.28 -25.30
C ALA A 556 6.96 -29.75 -24.82
N THR A 557 7.87 -30.61 -25.29
CA THR A 557 8.00 -31.96 -24.75
C THR A 557 8.48 -31.95 -23.30
N GLU A 558 9.53 -31.19 -23.00
CA GLU A 558 10.03 -31.00 -21.64
C GLU A 558 8.97 -30.42 -20.70
N TYR A 559 8.17 -29.46 -21.19
CA TYR A 559 7.01 -28.93 -20.47
C TYR A 559 6.04 -30.03 -20.02
N MET A 560 5.70 -30.94 -20.93
CA MET A 560 4.74 -32.01 -20.66
C MET A 560 5.29 -33.05 -19.68
N GLU A 561 6.60 -33.27 -19.66
CA GLU A 561 7.25 -34.25 -18.78
C GLU A 561 7.49 -33.70 -17.37
N THR A 562 8.08 -32.51 -17.27
CA THR A 562 8.52 -31.94 -15.99
C THR A 562 7.46 -31.05 -15.36
N TYR A 563 6.97 -30.05 -16.10
CA TYR A 563 6.11 -29.02 -15.53
C TYR A 563 4.69 -29.52 -15.29
N LYS A 564 4.12 -30.31 -16.22
CA LYS A 564 2.78 -30.85 -16.05
C LYS A 564 2.69 -31.78 -14.83
N ALA A 565 3.71 -32.61 -14.61
CA ALA A 565 3.74 -33.51 -13.45
C ALA A 565 3.76 -32.73 -12.12
N ASP A 566 4.52 -31.64 -12.05
CA ASP A 566 4.55 -30.76 -10.88
C ASP A 566 3.22 -29.99 -10.69
N LEU A 567 2.61 -29.53 -11.78
CA LEU A 567 1.29 -28.90 -11.75
C LEU A 567 0.19 -29.85 -11.25
N ASP A 568 0.17 -31.07 -11.76
CA ASP A 568 -0.82 -32.09 -11.40
C ASP A 568 -0.66 -32.51 -9.92
N LYS A 569 0.58 -32.57 -9.42
CA LYS A 569 0.88 -32.80 -8.00
C LYS A 569 0.32 -31.67 -7.12
N ARG A 570 0.58 -30.41 -7.48
CA ARG A 570 0.09 -29.24 -6.74
C ARG A 570 -1.44 -29.13 -6.74
N LYS A 571 -2.10 -29.49 -7.85
CA LYS A 571 -3.56 -29.56 -7.91
C LYS A 571 -4.12 -30.63 -6.98
N ALA A 572 -3.52 -31.81 -6.97
CA ALA A 572 -3.94 -32.89 -6.08
C ALA A 572 -3.77 -32.54 -4.60
N GLU A 573 -2.67 -31.88 -4.22
CA GLU A 573 -2.44 -31.39 -2.85
C GLU A 573 -3.50 -30.35 -2.43
N LYS A 574 -3.84 -29.39 -3.32
CA LYS A 574 -4.88 -28.39 -3.05
C LYS A 574 -6.26 -29.04 -2.90
N GLU A 575 -6.61 -30.00 -3.76
CA GLU A 575 -7.87 -30.74 -3.68
C GLU A 575 -7.99 -31.52 -2.37
N GLN A 576 -6.92 -32.18 -1.92
CA GLN A 576 -6.89 -32.88 -0.63
C GLN A 576 -7.10 -31.92 0.55
N LEU A 577 -6.42 -30.78 0.55
CA LEU A 577 -6.58 -29.73 1.58
C LEU A 577 -8.01 -29.16 1.62
N GLU A 578 -8.64 -28.97 0.45
CA GLU A 578 -10.03 -28.52 0.35
C GLU A 578 -11.01 -29.59 0.83
N GLU A 579 -10.78 -30.86 0.52
CA GLU A 579 -11.57 -31.98 1.03
C GLU A 579 -11.45 -32.10 2.55
N GLU A 580 -10.24 -32.05 3.10
CA GLU A 580 -10.03 -32.05 4.55
C GLU A 580 -10.71 -30.86 5.24
N ARG A 581 -10.66 -29.67 4.64
CA ARG A 581 -11.35 -28.49 5.17
C ARG A 581 -12.87 -28.69 5.13
N ARG A 582 -13.40 -29.26 4.04
CA ARG A 582 -14.83 -29.56 3.88
C ARG A 582 -15.30 -30.63 4.87
N GLU A 583 -14.47 -31.65 5.12
CA GLU A 583 -14.75 -32.67 6.14
C GLU A 583 -14.74 -32.08 7.56
N LYS A 584 -13.76 -31.22 7.88
CA LYS A 584 -13.73 -30.49 9.17
C LYS A 584 -14.95 -29.60 9.36
N GLU A 585 -15.39 -28.89 8.32
CA GLU A 585 -16.62 -28.08 8.34
C GLU A 585 -17.88 -28.94 8.51
N MET A 586 -17.99 -30.06 7.79
CA MET A 586 -19.11 -30.99 7.90
C MET A 586 -19.17 -31.66 9.28
N GLU A 587 -18.03 -32.03 9.85
CA GLU A 587 -17.96 -32.62 11.19
C GLU A 587 -18.31 -31.59 12.28
N LYS A 588 -17.91 -30.32 12.11
CA LYS A 588 -18.36 -29.23 12.97
C LYS A 588 -19.88 -29.04 12.88
N LEU A 589 -20.44 -29.03 11.67
CA LEU A 589 -21.89 -28.95 11.47
C LEU A 589 -22.64 -30.15 12.08
N ARG A 590 -22.07 -31.36 12.00
CA ARG A 590 -22.65 -32.56 12.62
C ARG A 590 -22.70 -32.42 14.14
N LYS A 591 -21.62 -31.96 14.77
CA LYS A 591 -21.57 -31.70 16.22
C LYS A 591 -22.55 -30.61 16.65
N ASP A 592 -22.68 -29.54 15.85
CA ASP A 592 -23.65 -28.47 16.10
C ASP A 592 -25.10 -28.98 15.95
N MET A 593 -25.38 -29.86 14.97
CA MET A 593 -26.68 -30.50 14.81
C MET A 593 -27.02 -31.50 15.92
N GLU A 594 -26.05 -32.24 16.43
CA GLU A 594 -26.25 -33.21 17.53
C GLU A 594 -26.44 -32.52 18.88
N SER A 595 -25.77 -31.39 19.09
CA SER A 595 -25.95 -30.55 20.29
C SER A 595 -27.29 -29.80 20.28
N SER A 596 -27.80 -29.43 19.10
CA SER A 596 -29.15 -28.89 18.94
C SER A 596 -30.18 -30.02 18.71
N GLN A 597 -30.84 -30.54 19.76
CA GLN A 597 -31.87 -31.58 19.64
C GLN A 597 -33.07 -31.19 18.72
N GLY A 598 -32.90 -31.31 17.40
CA GLY A 598 -33.95 -31.10 16.39
C GLY A 598 -34.47 -29.67 16.25
N GLY A 599 -33.75 -28.66 16.73
CA GLY A 599 -34.10 -27.25 16.49
C GLY A 599 -33.78 -26.85 15.05
N THR A 600 -34.74 -26.24 14.35
CA THR A 600 -34.55 -25.81 12.95
C THR A 600 -33.40 -24.81 12.84
N VAL A 601 -32.26 -25.26 12.32
CA VAL A 601 -31.12 -24.38 12.02
C VAL A 601 -31.45 -23.64 10.74
N VAL A 602 -31.73 -22.34 10.87
CA VAL A 602 -31.95 -21.47 9.72
C VAL A 602 -30.58 -21.22 9.06
N LEU A 603 -30.38 -21.80 7.89
CA LEU A 603 -29.31 -21.40 6.97
C LEU A 603 -29.49 -19.92 6.64
N ASN A 604 -28.69 -19.07 7.27
CA ASN A 604 -28.61 -17.65 6.95
C ASN A 604 -27.92 -17.51 5.57
N THR A 605 -28.69 -17.74 4.52
CA THR A 605 -28.41 -17.15 3.21
C THR A 605 -28.57 -15.64 3.39
N GLY A 606 -27.50 -14.89 3.13
CA GLY A 606 -27.36 -13.50 3.56
C GLY A 606 -28.56 -12.61 3.22
N LEU A 607 -29.32 -12.23 4.24
CA LEU A 607 -30.22 -11.08 4.30
C LEU A 607 -30.42 -10.76 5.78
N LYS A 608 -29.57 -9.90 6.35
CA LYS A 608 -29.72 -9.42 7.73
C LYS A 608 -30.77 -8.31 7.78
N ASP A 609 -31.90 -8.62 8.41
CA ASP A 609 -32.77 -7.61 9.00
C ASP A 609 -32.30 -7.28 10.43
N LYS A 610 -32.49 -6.02 10.81
CA LYS A 610 -31.98 -5.42 12.04
C LYS A 610 -32.88 -5.76 13.23
N ASN A 611 -32.25 -6.14 14.35
CA ASN A 611 -32.62 -5.86 15.76
C ASN A 611 -32.46 -7.10 16.66
N ALA A 612 -31.29 -7.24 17.29
CA ALA A 612 -31.11 -7.87 18.60
C ALA A 612 -29.63 -7.77 18.99
N ALA A 613 -29.25 -6.61 19.53
CA ALA A 613 -28.02 -6.46 20.30
C ALA A 613 -28.46 -6.06 21.70
N GLU A 614 -28.49 -7.02 22.64
CA GLU A 614 -28.32 -6.83 24.09
C GLU A 614 -28.56 -8.15 24.83
N LYS A 615 -27.46 -8.84 25.16
CA LYS A 615 -27.22 -9.74 26.32
C LYS A 615 -26.31 -10.91 25.91
N MET A 616 -25.03 -10.80 26.21
CA MET A 616 -24.39 -11.57 27.28
C MET A 616 -22.88 -11.31 27.24
N MET A 617 -22.41 -10.74 28.34
CA MET A 617 -21.01 -10.65 28.74
C MET A 617 -20.72 -11.82 29.69
N VAL A 618 -19.47 -12.28 29.65
CA VAL A 618 -18.75 -13.10 30.64
C VAL A 618 -19.14 -14.58 30.70
N GLU A 619 -18.22 -15.43 30.25
CA GLU A 619 -17.56 -16.45 31.08
C GLU A 619 -16.30 -16.93 30.32
N ASP A 620 -15.14 -16.53 30.85
CA ASP A 620 -13.87 -17.25 30.67
C ASP A 620 -13.96 -18.56 31.46
N ASP A 621 -13.40 -19.64 30.92
CA ASP A 621 -12.53 -20.52 31.69
C ASP A 621 -11.76 -21.45 30.74
N ASP A 622 -10.47 -21.54 31.05
CA ASP A 622 -9.42 -22.36 30.48
C ASP A 622 -9.73 -23.86 30.48
N ASP A 623 -9.14 -24.61 29.54
CA ASP A 623 -8.47 -25.90 29.79
C ASP A 623 -7.77 -26.40 28.50
N ASP A 624 -6.45 -26.20 28.52
CA ASP A 624 -5.35 -27.10 28.16
C ASP A 624 -5.13 -27.67 26.75
N GLU A 625 -3.97 -27.24 26.21
CA GLU A 625 -2.81 -28.05 25.75
C GLU A 625 -3.07 -29.44 25.13
N ASP A 626 -2.74 -29.58 23.85
CA ASP A 626 -1.51 -30.27 23.36
C ASP A 626 -1.70 -30.71 21.89
N PHE A 627 -0.88 -30.17 20.98
CA PHE A 627 0.01 -30.98 20.12
C PHE A 627 0.90 -30.05 19.29
N LYS A 628 2.18 -30.01 19.64
CA LYS A 628 3.27 -29.56 18.77
C LYS A 628 3.33 -30.48 17.55
N ILE A 629 3.49 -29.90 16.36
CA ILE A 629 4.16 -30.59 15.26
C ILE A 629 5.60 -30.07 15.28
N GLU A 630 6.52 -30.98 15.59
CA GLU A 630 7.94 -30.86 15.36
C GLU A 630 8.18 -30.68 13.85
N GLU A 631 8.76 -29.55 13.46
CA GLU A 631 9.61 -29.52 12.28
C GLU A 631 11.04 -29.45 12.80
N ASP A 632 11.76 -30.57 12.63
CA ASP A 632 13.19 -30.68 12.85
C ASP A 632 13.92 -29.64 12.00
N SER A 633 14.55 -28.71 12.71
CA SER A 633 15.67 -27.88 12.27
C SER A 633 16.95 -28.70 12.26
N ASP A 634 17.70 -28.62 11.16
CA ASP A 634 19.18 -28.74 11.02
C ASP A 634 19.42 -28.55 9.51
N ASP A 635 20.04 -27.50 8.97
CA ASP A 635 21.25 -26.79 9.38
C ASP A 635 21.07 -25.26 9.27
N ALA A 636 21.21 -24.57 10.41
CA ALA A 636 21.65 -23.19 10.46
C ALA A 636 23.18 -23.19 10.39
N ILE A 637 23.75 -22.46 9.42
CA ILE A 637 25.04 -21.83 9.62
C ILE A 637 24.70 -20.42 10.11
N ASP A 638 25.12 -20.17 11.35
CA ASP A 638 25.05 -18.92 12.09
C ASP A 638 25.50 -17.72 11.23
N GLU A 639 24.73 -16.64 11.26
CA GLU A 639 25.21 -15.25 11.15
C GLU A 639 24.05 -14.28 11.42
N ASP A 640 23.80 -13.99 12.71
CA ASP A 640 23.12 -12.77 13.18
C ASP A 640 23.76 -12.35 14.51
N GLU A 641 25.05 -11.98 14.45
CA GLU A 641 25.69 -11.05 15.39
C GLU A 641 26.83 -10.37 14.64
N GLU A 642 26.57 -9.23 13.98
CA GLU A 642 27.53 -8.12 13.80
C GLU A 642 26.90 -7.01 12.93
N ASP A 643 26.10 -6.13 13.55
CA ASP A 643 25.75 -4.83 12.94
C ASP A 643 25.71 -3.71 13.99
N GLU A 644 26.66 -3.74 14.94
CA GLU A 644 27.09 -2.56 15.69
C GLU A 644 28.61 -2.63 15.98
N GLU A 645 29.47 -2.49 14.96
CA GLU A 645 30.78 -1.81 15.07
C GLU A 645 31.57 -1.83 13.74
N MET A 646 31.24 -0.97 12.76
CA MET A 646 32.22 -0.60 11.71
C MET A 646 31.98 0.82 11.22
N ASN A 647 32.01 1.78 12.15
CA ASN A 647 32.31 3.17 11.83
C ASN A 647 33.26 3.78 12.85
N ARG A 648 34.44 3.16 12.97
CA ARG A 648 35.65 3.85 13.41
C ARG A 648 36.85 3.15 12.80
N PHE A 649 37.35 3.67 11.69
CA PHE A 649 38.78 3.93 11.47
C PHE A 649 39.04 4.52 10.08
N TYR A 650 38.83 5.84 9.96
CA TYR A 650 39.82 6.70 9.31
C TYR A 650 40.71 7.28 10.42
N LEU A 651 41.73 6.51 10.80
CA LEU A 651 43.08 6.97 11.15
C LEU A 651 44.06 5.80 11.25
#